data_AF-A0AAU7QKD4-F1
#
_entry.id   AF-A0AAU7QKD4-F1
#
_cell.length_a   1.000
_cell.length_b   1.000
_cell.length_c   1.000
_cell.angle_alpha   90.00
_cell.angle_beta   90.00
_cell.angle_gamma   90.00
#
_symmetry.space_group_name_H-M   'P 1'
#
loop_
_entity.id
_entity.type
_entity.pdbx_description
1 polymer ?
#
loop_
_entity_poly.entity_id
_entity_poly.type
_entity_poly.pdbx_seq_one_letter_code
_entity_poly.pdbx_strand_id
1 'polypeptide(L)'
;MTASTPTFPITELLPQIVAALATHPRLVLEAPPGAGKTTQVPLALLDADWLAGQKIVMLEPRRIAARSAAQFMARQLGEEVGQTVGYRIRFESKVSAVTRIEVVTEGILTRLIQHDPELTGIGAIVFDEFHERHLAGDLGAALALDVQATLRPGLRLLLMSATLDGERIAQWLDAPRLSSPGRSFAVRIEHPPARTQEAIEHQLARVVRQALEENGGDVLAFLPGRREIARVQAVLAQTLTRDDVEVLALHGELSLIDQQAALAPAEPGSRRVVLATNVAESSITLPGIRAVVDSGLAREPRFDPNSGFTRLETVTIAQASADQRAGRAGRVAEGTAYRLWPQSRRLEPARTAEIAQVELSPLALELAAWGITGSSEADLPWLDPPPAGALAQARELLQQLGALGDDGRITALGRRMLELGASPRMAAAALHAPPPLHALVADLLALLDARSPMRGEQARNDDLRVRLAALHAWRDRRGAQARDADAGALAAIEQASKGWRRRLDVRSAASGVPHSHSVGDLLLHAFPDRVARRDDSNPTRYTLANGRGARLHENTALLGEPWLVVIELRRDSRDSLILAAAPLDPRVLERDFPTRFTRERSLCWNEQRGAAEAFDESRFGAIVLERHSVPVKPPDALPALLAAVRARGIDSLPWSDHARRLRARMQALRQWMPELGLPDVSGVALLASLDDWLAPCLAGRHRLDALGPEDLSQALVSRLDHQQRRMLDAQAPESLVVPSGQQRRLEYVEDGPPVLAVKLQELFGLADTPRVGAGRVPVTLHLLSPAGRPIQVTQDLKGFWERTYPEVRKEMKGRYPRHPWPDDPWTATPTHRAKPRERR
;
A
#
# COMPACT_ATOMS: atom_id res chain seq x y z
N MET A 1 51.27 16.79 -18.33
CA MET A 1 50.03 17.32 -18.93
C MET A 1 49.07 17.62 -17.79
N THR A 2 48.86 18.88 -17.46
CA THR A 2 47.87 19.30 -16.45
C THR A 2 46.49 18.95 -16.96
N ALA A 3 45.87 17.91 -16.41
CA ALA A 3 44.49 17.57 -16.71
C ALA A 3 43.61 18.77 -16.32
N SER A 4 42.89 19.34 -17.29
CA SER A 4 41.95 20.43 -17.04
C SER A 4 40.91 19.95 -16.02
N THR A 5 40.77 20.66 -14.90
CA THR A 5 39.71 20.38 -13.92
C THR A 5 38.35 20.44 -14.62
N PRO A 6 37.55 19.37 -14.62
CA PRO A 6 36.27 19.37 -15.32
C PRO A 6 35.34 20.43 -14.72
N THR A 7 34.82 21.34 -15.54
CA THR A 7 33.87 22.36 -15.11
C THR A 7 32.46 21.77 -15.05
N PHE A 8 31.87 21.72 -13.86
CA PHE A 8 30.50 21.20 -13.65
C PHE A 8 29.46 22.33 -13.76
N PRO A 9 28.24 22.06 -14.25
CA PRO A 9 27.16 23.05 -14.28
C PRO A 9 26.88 23.70 -12.92
N ILE A 10 27.01 22.94 -11.84
CA ILE A 10 26.74 23.44 -10.49
C ILE A 10 27.81 24.40 -9.95
N THR A 11 28.98 24.49 -10.60
CA THR A 11 30.16 25.22 -10.08
C THR A 11 29.83 26.68 -9.74
N GLU A 12 29.08 27.37 -10.60
CA GLU A 12 28.67 28.76 -10.41
C GLU A 12 27.70 28.96 -9.23
N LEU A 13 26.97 27.90 -8.85
CA LEU A 13 25.98 27.92 -7.77
C LEU A 13 26.59 27.57 -6.40
N LEU A 14 27.79 26.96 -6.36
CA LEU A 14 28.43 26.52 -5.11
C LEU A 14 28.57 27.64 -4.05
N PRO A 15 29.01 28.87 -4.40
CA PRO A 15 29.10 29.95 -3.41
C PRO A 15 27.74 30.33 -2.83
N GLN A 16 26.67 30.30 -3.65
CA GLN A 16 25.31 30.58 -3.21
C GLN A 16 24.77 29.48 -2.28
N ILE A 17 25.11 28.21 -2.55
CA ILE A 17 24.76 27.07 -1.69
C ILE A 17 25.40 27.24 -0.30
N VAL A 18 26.70 27.55 -0.25
CA VAL A 18 27.42 27.77 1.02
C VAL A 18 26.82 28.95 1.79
N ALA A 19 26.57 30.08 1.12
CA ALA A 19 25.99 31.27 1.74
C ALA A 19 24.55 31.05 2.24
N ALA A 20 23.73 30.32 1.47
CA ALA A 20 22.37 29.97 1.87
C ALA A 20 22.37 29.11 3.14
N LEU A 21 23.24 28.09 3.23
CA LEU A 21 23.37 27.25 4.42
C LEU A 21 24.01 27.95 5.63
N ALA A 22 24.78 29.01 5.40
CA ALA A 22 25.26 29.88 6.47
C ALA A 22 24.14 30.74 7.06
N THR A 23 23.17 31.14 6.23
CA THR A 23 22.04 32.02 6.62
C THR A 23 20.85 31.23 7.16
N HIS A 24 20.54 30.08 6.55
CA HIS A 24 19.40 29.24 6.89
C HIS A 24 19.89 27.80 7.11
N PRO A 25 19.50 27.11 8.20
CA PRO A 25 20.03 25.78 8.52
C PRO A 25 19.50 24.66 7.60
N ARG A 26 18.68 25.00 6.62
CA ARG A 26 18.05 24.06 5.69
C ARG A 26 18.15 24.60 4.27
N LEU A 27 18.29 23.72 3.29
CA LEU A 27 18.34 24.08 1.88
C LEU A 27 17.75 22.95 1.02
N VAL A 28 16.94 23.32 0.02
CA VAL A 28 16.57 22.44 -1.08
C VAL A 28 17.36 22.85 -2.32
N LEU A 29 18.08 21.90 -2.90
CA LEU A 29 18.82 22.07 -4.13
C LEU A 29 18.19 21.21 -5.23
N GLU A 30 17.70 21.88 -6.26
CA GLU A 30 17.22 21.23 -7.48
C GLU A 30 18.30 21.28 -8.55
N ALA A 31 18.77 20.12 -8.98
CA ALA A 31 19.77 20.02 -10.03
C ALA A 31 19.61 18.70 -10.80
N PRO A 32 19.60 18.73 -12.14
CA PRO A 32 19.44 17.51 -12.93
C PRO A 32 20.65 16.57 -12.76
N PRO A 33 20.46 15.26 -13.03
CA PRO A 33 21.55 14.30 -12.89
C PRO A 33 22.71 14.65 -13.83
N GLY A 34 23.95 14.59 -13.32
CA GLY A 34 25.15 14.99 -14.07
C GLY A 34 25.54 16.47 -13.92
N ALA A 35 24.73 17.30 -13.25
CA ALA A 35 25.10 18.68 -12.93
C ALA A 35 26.28 18.80 -11.94
N GLY A 36 26.64 17.71 -11.24
CA GLY A 36 27.71 17.68 -10.26
C GLY A 36 27.25 17.77 -8.79
N LYS A 37 25.94 17.77 -8.52
CA LYS A 37 25.39 17.95 -7.15
C LYS A 37 26.00 16.98 -6.11
N THR A 38 26.02 15.69 -6.43
CA THR A 38 26.52 14.62 -5.56
C THR A 38 28.02 14.72 -5.27
N THR A 39 28.81 15.21 -6.23
CA THR A 39 30.27 15.13 -6.19
C THR A 39 30.98 16.45 -5.94
N GLN A 40 30.28 17.58 -6.10
CA GLN A 40 30.83 18.93 -5.90
C GLN A 40 30.30 19.57 -4.63
N VAL A 41 29.02 19.38 -4.29
CA VAL A 41 28.42 20.09 -3.16
C VAL A 41 29.04 19.67 -1.83
N PRO A 42 29.19 18.37 -1.49
CA PRO A 42 29.82 17.99 -0.22
C PRO A 42 31.25 18.53 -0.08
N LEU A 43 32.03 18.55 -1.17
CA LEU A 43 33.38 19.09 -1.18
C LEU A 43 33.40 20.61 -0.91
N ALA A 44 32.50 21.36 -1.55
CA ALA A 44 32.38 22.81 -1.35
C ALA A 44 31.97 23.19 0.09
N LEU A 45 31.31 22.29 0.82
CA LEU A 45 30.89 22.52 2.20
C LEU A 45 32.01 22.23 3.24
N LEU A 46 33.10 21.56 2.87
CA LEU A 46 34.15 21.13 3.82
C LEU A 46 34.80 22.28 4.60
N ASP A 47 34.97 23.41 3.90
CA ASP A 47 35.66 24.61 4.39
C ASP A 47 34.67 25.69 4.86
N ALA A 48 33.37 25.37 4.94
CA ALA A 48 32.38 26.33 5.44
C ALA A 48 32.59 26.59 6.93
N ASP A 49 32.66 27.86 7.34
CA ASP A 49 32.92 28.27 8.73
C ASP A 49 31.94 27.63 9.73
N TRP A 50 30.66 27.54 9.36
CA TRP A 50 29.62 26.94 10.20
C TRP A 50 29.80 25.44 10.43
N LEU A 51 30.57 24.75 9.58
CA LEU A 51 30.85 23.33 9.75
C LEU A 51 31.87 23.10 10.87
N ALA A 52 32.72 24.10 11.17
CA ALA A 52 33.67 24.08 12.29
C ALA A 52 34.50 22.78 12.38
N GLY A 53 34.91 22.22 11.25
CA GLY A 53 35.68 20.97 11.21
C GLY A 53 34.87 19.69 11.46
N GLN A 54 33.55 19.77 11.65
CA GLN A 54 32.65 18.63 11.82
C GLN A 54 32.46 17.84 10.52
N LYS A 55 31.88 16.63 10.64
CA LYS A 55 31.61 15.74 9.53
C LYS A 55 30.34 16.13 8.76
N ILE A 56 30.34 15.77 7.49
CA ILE A 56 29.17 15.77 6.60
C ILE A 56 28.79 14.32 6.36
N VAL A 57 27.55 13.96 6.64
CA VAL A 57 26.99 12.66 6.29
C VAL A 57 26.13 12.83 5.04
N MET A 58 26.48 12.15 3.96
CA MET A 58 25.70 12.19 2.72
C MET A 58 24.98 10.86 2.52
N LEU A 59 23.65 10.90 2.53
CA LEU A 59 22.82 9.79 2.14
C LEU A 59 22.81 9.63 0.62
N GLU A 60 23.10 8.42 0.15
CA GLU A 60 22.85 7.98 -1.22
C GLU A 60 22.07 6.64 -1.21
N PRO A 61 20.86 6.57 -1.81
CA PRO A 61 20.01 5.38 -1.79
C PRO A 61 20.69 4.10 -2.30
N ARG A 62 21.54 4.20 -3.33
CA ARG A 62 22.07 3.03 -4.03
C ARG A 62 23.51 2.76 -3.61
N ARG A 63 23.77 1.53 -3.15
CA ARG A 63 25.13 1.09 -2.73
C ARG A 63 26.22 1.38 -3.78
N ILE A 64 25.92 1.13 -5.06
CA ILE A 64 26.86 1.35 -6.17
C ILE A 64 27.18 2.83 -6.31
N ALA A 65 26.15 3.69 -6.26
CA ALA A 65 26.31 5.12 -6.37
C ALA A 65 27.03 5.71 -5.14
N ALA A 66 26.72 5.24 -3.93
CA ALA A 66 27.42 5.65 -2.71
C ALA A 66 28.94 5.41 -2.81
N ARG A 67 29.33 4.21 -3.26
CA ARG A 67 30.74 3.86 -3.48
C ARG A 67 31.37 4.70 -4.59
N SER A 68 30.69 4.82 -5.73
CA SER A 68 31.19 5.56 -6.89
C SER A 68 31.34 7.06 -6.58
N ALA A 69 30.40 7.65 -5.85
CA ALA A 69 30.45 9.04 -5.41
C ALA A 69 31.64 9.28 -4.47
N ALA A 70 31.84 8.43 -3.47
CA ALA A 70 32.98 8.53 -2.56
C ALA A 70 34.32 8.37 -3.31
N GLN A 71 34.42 7.41 -4.23
CA GLN A 71 35.60 7.21 -5.07
C GLN A 71 35.88 8.41 -5.97
N PHE A 72 34.85 8.98 -6.58
CA PHE A 72 35.00 10.15 -7.45
C PHE A 72 35.45 11.37 -6.66
N MET A 73 34.84 11.64 -5.50
CA MET A 73 35.23 12.75 -4.62
C MET A 73 36.67 12.60 -4.10
N ALA A 74 37.07 11.42 -3.62
CA ALA A 74 38.44 11.18 -3.16
C ALA A 74 39.47 11.42 -4.27
N ARG A 75 39.21 10.95 -5.50
CA ARG A 75 40.09 11.19 -6.65
C ARG A 75 40.25 12.66 -7.00
N GLN A 76 39.19 13.47 -6.84
CA GLN A 76 39.28 14.92 -7.07
C GLN A 76 40.20 15.62 -6.07
N LEU A 77 40.34 15.07 -4.85
CA LEU A 77 41.28 15.54 -3.84
C LEU A 77 42.70 14.95 -4.01
N GLY A 78 42.90 14.04 -4.97
CA GLY A 78 44.16 13.30 -5.11
C GLY A 78 44.38 12.25 -4.00
N GLU A 79 43.30 11.81 -3.35
CA GLU A 79 43.32 10.92 -2.20
C GLU A 79 42.75 9.51 -2.50
N GLU A 80 43.07 8.56 -1.63
CA GLU A 80 42.41 7.24 -1.59
C GLU A 80 41.14 7.29 -0.74
N VAL A 81 40.14 6.49 -1.10
CA VAL A 81 38.89 6.41 -0.31
C VAL A 81 39.16 5.88 1.09
N GLY A 82 38.59 6.55 2.09
CA GLY A 82 38.79 6.29 3.52
C GLY A 82 39.68 7.34 4.19
N GLN A 83 40.29 8.25 3.43
CA GLN A 83 40.92 9.48 3.94
C GLN A 83 39.85 10.55 4.19
N THR A 84 39.91 11.73 3.57
CA THR A 84 38.94 12.82 3.79
C THR A 84 37.52 12.39 3.41
N VAL A 85 37.38 11.55 2.38
CA VAL A 85 36.10 11.02 1.90
C VAL A 85 36.06 9.51 2.06
N GLY A 86 35.00 8.99 2.67
CA GLY A 86 34.77 7.57 2.89
C GLY A 86 33.31 7.16 2.65
N TYR A 87 33.02 5.86 2.78
CA TYR A 87 31.64 5.36 2.73
C TYR A 87 31.36 4.25 3.73
N ARG A 88 30.08 4.11 4.10
CA ARG A 88 29.55 2.98 4.87
C ARG A 88 28.31 2.42 4.17
N ILE A 89 28.38 1.16 3.76
CA ILE A 89 27.26 0.42 3.16
C ILE A 89 27.07 -0.91 3.89
N ARG A 90 25.96 -1.60 3.63
CA ARG A 90 25.67 -2.88 4.31
C ARG A 90 26.80 -3.90 4.03
N PHE A 91 27.44 -4.37 5.11
CA PHE A 91 28.57 -5.32 5.14
C PHE A 91 29.94 -4.80 4.65
N GLU A 92 30.08 -3.51 4.35
CA GLU A 92 31.35 -2.92 3.89
C GLU A 92 31.52 -1.48 4.37
N SER A 93 32.70 -1.11 4.86
CA SER A 93 33.01 0.22 5.38
C SER A 93 34.43 0.63 5.01
N LYS A 94 34.61 1.83 4.47
CA LYS A 94 35.91 2.46 4.18
C LYS A 94 35.93 3.88 4.72
N VAL A 95 36.21 4.00 6.01
CA VAL A 95 36.25 5.26 6.78
C VAL A 95 37.36 5.15 7.80
N SER A 96 37.93 6.29 8.19
CA SER A 96 38.97 6.38 9.21
C SER A 96 38.72 7.56 10.16
N ALA A 97 39.63 7.80 11.11
CA ALA A 97 39.52 8.92 12.03
C ALA A 97 39.61 10.29 11.34
N VAL A 98 40.25 10.37 10.17
CA VAL A 98 40.39 11.63 9.41
C VAL A 98 39.22 11.89 8.45
N THR A 99 38.30 10.94 8.28
CA THR A 99 37.18 11.09 7.35
C THR A 99 36.23 12.20 7.78
N ARG A 100 35.99 13.14 6.85
CA ARG A 100 35.13 14.32 7.01
C ARG A 100 33.83 14.21 6.23
N ILE A 101 33.83 13.55 5.07
CA ILE A 101 32.62 13.21 4.31
C ILE A 101 32.40 11.70 4.38
N GLU A 102 31.29 11.30 4.99
CA GLU A 102 30.86 9.90 5.03
C GLU A 102 29.64 9.69 4.14
N VAL A 103 29.82 9.00 3.02
CA VAL A 103 28.71 8.61 2.14
C VAL A 103 28.07 7.33 2.67
N VAL A 104 26.80 7.39 3.04
CA VAL A 104 26.08 6.29 3.68
C VAL A 104 24.84 5.91 2.88
N THR A 105 24.40 4.67 3.00
CA THR A 105 23.09 4.23 2.48
C THR A 105 21.99 4.40 3.53
N GLU A 106 20.74 4.35 3.11
CA GLU A 106 19.55 4.73 3.90
C GLU A 106 19.48 4.07 5.28
N GLY A 107 19.56 2.75 5.36
CA GLY A 107 19.50 2.04 6.64
C GLY A 107 20.71 2.27 7.57
N ILE A 108 21.80 2.87 7.07
CA ILE A 108 22.95 3.26 7.91
C ILE A 108 22.70 4.65 8.50
N LEU A 109 22.14 5.59 7.74
CA LEU A 109 21.80 6.93 8.25
C LEU A 109 20.79 6.83 9.40
N THR A 110 19.69 6.08 9.20
CA THR A 110 18.67 5.89 10.24
C THR A 110 19.26 5.38 11.55
N ARG A 111 20.13 4.36 11.48
CA ARG A 111 20.81 3.81 12.67
C ARG A 111 21.76 4.79 13.32
N LEU A 112 22.44 5.61 12.53
CA LEU A 112 23.33 6.64 13.04
C LEU A 112 22.54 7.64 13.90
N ILE A 113 21.43 8.15 13.36
CA ILE A 113 20.56 9.11 14.08
C ILE A 113 19.95 8.46 15.33
N GLN A 114 19.44 7.22 15.21
CA GLN A 114 18.83 6.49 16.33
C GLN A 114 19.82 6.22 17.48
N HIS A 115 21.06 5.85 17.16
CA HIS A 115 22.07 5.52 18.16
C HIS A 115 22.64 6.76 18.85
N ASP A 116 22.82 7.85 18.10
CA ASP A 116 23.30 9.13 18.61
C ASP A 116 22.38 10.27 18.14
N PRO A 117 21.27 10.52 18.85
CA PRO A 117 20.35 11.63 18.55
C PRO A 117 21.01 13.01 18.65
N GLU A 118 22.11 13.13 19.41
CA GLU A 118 22.89 14.38 19.46
C GLU A 118 23.71 14.58 18.19
N LEU A 119 23.92 13.54 17.37
CA LEU A 119 24.72 13.58 16.14
C LEU A 119 26.10 14.20 16.39
N THR A 120 26.79 13.68 17.41
CA THR A 120 28.04 14.24 17.92
C THR A 120 29.10 14.27 16.83
N GLY A 121 29.71 15.43 16.62
CA GLY A 121 30.74 15.63 15.60
C GLY A 121 30.23 15.68 14.16
N ILE A 122 28.91 15.65 13.92
CA ILE A 122 28.29 15.87 12.61
C ILE A 122 27.70 17.28 12.58
N GLY A 123 28.05 18.04 11.53
CA GLY A 123 27.55 19.40 11.32
C GLY A 123 26.53 19.51 10.19
N ALA A 124 26.52 18.55 9.26
CA ALA A 124 25.54 18.52 8.17
C ALA A 124 25.11 17.11 7.77
N ILE A 125 23.85 16.99 7.34
CA ILE A 125 23.30 15.83 6.65
C ILE A 125 22.84 16.27 5.25
N VAL A 126 23.32 15.56 4.23
CA VAL A 126 22.95 15.77 2.83
C VAL A 126 22.13 14.57 2.36
N PHE A 127 20.90 14.80 1.92
CA PHE A 127 20.03 13.79 1.32
C PHE A 127 20.13 13.88 -0.19
N ASP A 128 20.89 12.99 -0.82
CA ASP A 128 20.94 12.93 -2.28
C ASP A 128 19.77 12.12 -2.85
N GLU A 129 19.40 12.44 -4.09
CA GLU A 129 18.37 11.73 -4.86
C GLU A 129 17.02 11.61 -4.12
N PHE A 130 16.64 12.64 -3.34
CA PHE A 130 15.45 12.61 -2.47
C PHE A 130 14.13 12.38 -3.23
N HIS A 131 14.12 12.65 -4.54
CA HIS A 131 12.99 12.37 -5.42
C HIS A 131 12.71 10.87 -5.67
N GLU A 132 13.62 9.96 -5.29
CA GLU A 132 13.34 8.53 -5.35
C GLU A 132 12.28 8.11 -4.31
N ARG A 133 12.06 8.95 -3.28
CA ARG A 133 11.03 8.80 -2.23
C ARG A 133 11.04 7.43 -1.56
N HIS A 134 12.25 6.99 -1.22
CA HIS A 134 12.50 5.77 -0.46
C HIS A 134 12.11 5.93 1.00
N LEU A 135 11.58 4.87 1.59
CA LEU A 135 11.03 4.89 2.95
C LEU A 135 12.08 5.30 3.99
N ALA A 136 13.29 4.73 3.92
CA ALA A 136 14.33 5.01 4.90
C ALA A 136 14.96 6.41 4.70
N GLY A 137 14.95 6.95 3.48
CA GLY A 137 15.30 8.35 3.20
C GLY A 137 14.29 9.33 3.81
N ASP A 138 12.99 9.09 3.61
CA ASP A 138 11.91 9.88 4.20
C ASP A 138 11.96 9.85 5.73
N LEU A 139 12.13 8.67 6.34
CA LEU A 139 12.30 8.51 7.79
C LEU A 139 13.56 9.25 8.29
N GLY A 140 14.70 9.08 7.63
CA GLY A 140 15.94 9.76 8.01
C GLY A 140 15.80 11.29 8.00
N ALA A 141 15.06 11.85 7.04
CA ALA A 141 14.81 13.28 6.97
C ALA A 141 13.85 13.75 8.09
N ALA A 142 12.80 12.99 8.37
CA ALA A 142 11.89 13.29 9.49
C ALA A 142 12.61 13.26 10.85
N LEU A 143 13.45 12.24 11.10
CA LEU A 143 14.25 12.14 12.32
C LEU A 143 15.28 13.28 12.42
N ALA A 144 15.94 13.63 11.31
CA ALA A 144 16.90 14.73 11.29
C ALA A 144 16.25 16.09 11.58
N LEU A 145 15.01 16.32 11.11
CA LEU A 145 14.24 17.52 11.42
C LEU A 145 13.84 17.57 12.90
N ASP A 146 13.40 16.44 13.46
CA ASP A 146 13.05 16.33 14.87
C ASP A 146 14.27 16.60 15.77
N VAL A 147 15.42 16.00 15.47
CA VAL A 147 16.70 16.28 16.14
C VAL A 147 17.08 17.75 16.01
N GLN A 148 16.94 18.35 14.82
CA GLN A 148 17.29 19.76 14.61
C GLN A 148 16.37 20.69 15.41
N ALA A 149 15.09 20.38 15.53
CA ALA A 149 14.12 21.17 16.28
C ALA A 149 14.33 21.10 17.80
N THR A 150 14.81 19.97 18.31
CA THR A 150 14.85 19.69 19.76
C THR A 150 16.25 19.75 20.37
N LEU A 151 17.26 19.16 19.71
CA LEU A 151 18.60 18.93 20.28
C LEU A 151 19.70 19.72 19.56
N ARG A 152 19.62 19.85 18.23
CA ARG A 152 20.69 20.40 17.39
C ARG A 152 20.19 21.45 16.39
N PRO A 153 19.74 22.65 16.85
CA PRO A 153 19.35 23.74 15.93
C PRO A 153 20.51 24.21 15.03
N GLY A 154 21.75 23.91 15.44
CA GLY A 154 22.98 24.11 14.66
C GLY A 154 23.24 23.10 13.53
N LEU A 155 22.47 22.02 13.40
CA LEU A 155 22.66 21.02 12.34
C LEU A 155 22.20 21.58 10.99
N ARG A 156 22.92 21.30 9.89
CA ARG A 156 22.55 21.73 8.53
C ARG A 156 21.93 20.58 7.76
N LEU A 157 20.79 20.83 7.11
CA LEU A 157 20.07 19.83 6.33
C LEU A 157 19.99 20.29 4.88
N LEU A 158 20.51 19.48 3.96
CA LEU A 158 20.47 19.76 2.53
C LEU A 158 19.76 18.61 1.80
N LEU A 159 18.66 18.91 1.11
CA LEU A 159 17.96 17.95 0.25
C LEU A 159 18.27 18.25 -1.21
N MET A 160 18.83 17.28 -1.92
CA MET A 160 19.12 17.37 -3.34
C MET A 160 18.11 16.56 -4.15
N SER A 161 17.46 17.21 -5.11
CA SER A 161 16.45 16.61 -5.99
C SER A 161 16.75 16.90 -7.46
N ALA A 162 16.33 16.00 -8.34
CA ALA A 162 16.48 16.13 -9.78
C ALA A 162 15.16 16.49 -10.50
N THR A 163 14.06 16.64 -9.77
CA THR A 163 12.71 16.81 -10.32
C THR A 163 12.03 18.10 -9.84
N LEU A 164 10.99 18.51 -10.57
CA LEU A 164 10.17 19.71 -10.36
C LEU A 164 9.39 19.74 -9.02
N ASP A 165 9.43 18.67 -8.21
CA ASP A 165 8.77 18.62 -6.89
C ASP A 165 9.55 19.40 -5.80
N GLY A 166 10.60 20.13 -6.20
CA GLY A 166 11.42 20.93 -5.29
C GLY A 166 10.63 21.99 -4.50
N GLU A 167 9.52 22.50 -5.04
CA GLU A 167 8.66 23.46 -4.33
C GLU A 167 7.95 22.83 -3.14
N ARG A 168 7.33 21.66 -3.32
CA ARG A 168 6.66 20.93 -2.24
C ARG A 168 7.65 20.55 -1.15
N ILE A 169 8.84 20.09 -1.54
CA ILE A 169 9.91 19.72 -0.60
C ILE A 169 10.38 20.96 0.17
N ALA A 170 10.56 22.11 -0.51
CA ALA A 170 10.99 23.35 0.13
C ALA A 170 9.97 23.91 1.12
N GLN A 171 8.68 23.82 0.78
CA GLN A 171 7.58 24.20 1.67
C GLN A 171 7.53 23.30 2.91
N TRP A 172 7.65 21.98 2.74
CA TRP A 172 7.68 21.04 3.86
C TRP A 172 8.92 21.22 4.75
N LEU A 173 10.08 21.42 4.14
CA LEU A 173 11.35 21.59 4.86
C LEU A 173 11.46 22.97 5.54
N ASP A 174 10.62 23.94 5.15
CA ASP A 174 10.77 25.36 5.49
C ASP A 174 12.18 25.85 5.15
N ALA A 175 12.52 25.78 3.86
CA ALA A 175 13.85 26.04 3.37
C ALA A 175 13.86 26.85 2.07
N PRO A 176 14.90 27.68 1.84
CA PRO A 176 15.14 28.25 0.52
C PRO A 176 15.33 27.12 -0.52
N ARG A 177 14.92 27.42 -1.76
CA ARG A 177 15.14 26.56 -2.93
C ARG A 177 16.12 27.22 -3.87
N LEU A 178 17.20 26.51 -4.20
CA LEU A 178 18.14 26.89 -5.26
C LEU A 178 18.02 25.90 -6.42
N SER A 179 18.10 26.40 -7.65
CA SER A 179 18.00 25.58 -8.85
C SER A 179 19.23 25.77 -9.73
N SER A 180 19.91 24.68 -10.06
CA SER A 180 20.99 24.70 -11.05
C SER A 180 20.39 24.46 -12.44
N PRO A 181 20.55 25.38 -13.41
CA PRO A 181 20.29 25.06 -14.79
C PRO A 181 21.28 23.96 -15.19
N GLY A 182 20.79 22.78 -15.58
CA GLY A 182 21.68 21.73 -16.07
C GLY A 182 22.38 22.14 -17.36
N ARG A 183 23.44 21.42 -17.73
CA ARG A 183 23.92 21.35 -19.12
C ARG A 183 23.40 20.05 -19.72
N SER A 184 22.14 20.03 -20.13
CA SER A 184 21.58 18.93 -20.92
C SER A 184 21.50 19.38 -22.37
N PHE A 185 22.12 18.60 -23.27
CA PHE A 185 21.91 18.76 -24.70
C PHE A 185 20.49 18.35 -25.07
N ALA A 186 19.99 18.82 -26.21
CA ALA A 186 18.66 18.47 -26.68
C ALA A 186 18.53 16.95 -26.89
N VAL A 187 17.41 16.38 -26.44
CA VAL A 187 17.07 14.97 -26.66
C VAL A 187 15.84 14.89 -27.53
N ARG A 188 15.98 14.32 -28.73
CA ARG A 188 14.83 14.05 -29.62
C ARG A 188 14.04 12.87 -29.07
N ILE A 189 12.72 13.04 -28.92
CA ILE A 189 11.84 11.97 -28.43
C ILE A 189 11.09 11.33 -29.61
N GLU A 190 11.17 10.00 -29.71
CA GLU A 190 10.47 9.22 -30.73
C GLU A 190 9.64 8.10 -30.11
N HIS A 191 8.56 7.72 -30.80
CA HIS A 191 7.62 6.69 -30.36
C HIS A 191 7.44 5.61 -31.45
N PRO A 192 8.45 4.75 -31.69
CA PRO A 192 8.38 3.74 -32.74
C PRO A 192 7.29 2.70 -32.42
N PRO A 193 6.25 2.55 -33.28
CA PRO A 193 5.13 1.66 -33.00
C PRO A 193 5.58 0.18 -33.01
N ALA A 194 4.87 -0.63 -32.23
CA ALA A 194 5.00 -2.08 -32.29
C ALA A 194 4.37 -2.59 -33.60
N ARG A 195 5.00 -3.59 -34.24
CA ARG A 195 4.40 -4.30 -35.38
C ARG A 195 3.30 -5.23 -34.88
N THR A 196 2.40 -5.64 -35.77
CA THR A 196 1.33 -6.60 -35.44
C THR A 196 1.93 -7.87 -34.84
N GLN A 197 1.47 -8.24 -33.64
CA GLN A 197 1.94 -9.41 -32.88
C GLN A 197 3.44 -9.41 -32.53
N GLU A 198 4.10 -8.24 -32.53
CA GLU A 198 5.49 -8.12 -32.10
C GLU A 198 5.58 -8.13 -30.57
N ALA A 199 6.30 -9.11 -30.02
CA ALA A 199 6.61 -9.13 -28.59
C ALA A 199 7.58 -7.99 -28.22
N ILE A 200 7.49 -7.49 -26.98
CA ILE A 200 8.27 -6.32 -26.53
C ILE A 200 9.78 -6.54 -26.66
N GLU A 201 10.28 -7.76 -26.44
CA GLU A 201 11.69 -8.10 -26.61
C GLU A 201 12.18 -7.95 -28.06
N HIS A 202 11.31 -8.24 -29.04
CA HIS A 202 11.63 -8.10 -30.46
C HIS A 202 11.52 -6.65 -30.92
N GLN A 203 10.50 -5.92 -30.45
CA GLN A 203 10.37 -4.49 -30.69
C GLN A 203 11.61 -3.75 -30.14
N LEU A 204 12.00 -4.04 -28.90
CA LEU A 204 13.14 -3.40 -28.26
C LEU A 204 14.44 -3.73 -29.01
N ALA A 205 14.70 -4.99 -29.35
CA ALA A 205 15.90 -5.35 -30.13
C ALA A 205 15.94 -4.68 -31.51
N ARG A 206 14.79 -4.56 -32.18
CA ARG A 206 14.67 -3.81 -33.45
C ARG A 206 15.00 -2.33 -33.26
N VAL A 207 14.45 -1.69 -32.24
CA VAL A 207 14.68 -0.26 -31.97
C VAL A 207 16.10 0.00 -31.48
N VAL A 208 16.73 -0.94 -30.76
CA VAL A 208 18.17 -0.86 -30.43
C VAL A 208 19.03 -0.85 -31.69
N ARG A 209 18.73 -1.69 -32.69
CA ARG A 209 19.45 -1.69 -33.96
C ARG A 209 19.26 -0.38 -34.72
N GLN A 210 18.02 0.13 -34.77
CA GLN A 210 17.72 1.45 -35.32
C GLN A 210 18.55 2.55 -34.61
N ALA A 211 18.60 2.54 -33.28
CA ALA A 211 19.37 3.50 -32.50
C ALA A 211 20.87 3.43 -32.80
N LEU A 212 21.43 2.23 -32.99
CA LEU A 212 22.83 2.01 -33.38
C LEU A 212 23.15 2.46 -34.81
N GLU A 213 22.17 2.49 -35.70
CA GLU A 213 22.31 2.99 -37.07
C GLU A 213 22.22 4.51 -37.13
N GLU A 214 21.30 5.10 -36.36
CA GLU A 214 21.03 6.54 -36.36
C GLU A 214 21.99 7.36 -35.49
N ASN A 215 22.69 6.73 -34.53
CA ASN A 215 23.53 7.43 -33.56
C ASN A 215 24.96 6.85 -33.51
N GLY A 216 25.95 7.73 -33.36
CA GLY A 216 27.37 7.38 -33.31
C GLY A 216 27.91 6.94 -31.94
N GLY A 217 27.06 6.85 -30.90
CA GLY A 217 27.48 6.49 -29.54
C GLY A 217 26.78 5.26 -28.99
N ASP A 218 26.88 5.07 -27.68
CA ASP A 218 26.33 3.92 -26.98
C ASP A 218 24.82 4.02 -26.79
N VAL A 219 24.17 2.87 -26.66
CA VAL A 219 22.72 2.73 -26.46
C VAL A 219 22.44 2.21 -25.05
N LEU A 220 21.56 2.89 -24.33
CA LEU A 220 21.04 2.46 -23.04
C LEU A 220 19.58 2.01 -23.19
N ALA A 221 19.28 0.75 -22.90
CA ALA A 221 17.91 0.25 -22.94
C ALA A 221 17.36 -0.04 -21.54
N PHE A 222 16.19 0.52 -21.21
CA PHE A 222 15.52 0.31 -19.92
C PHE A 222 14.49 -0.81 -19.97
N LEU A 223 14.65 -1.80 -19.09
CA LEU A 223 13.80 -2.98 -18.95
C LEU A 223 13.37 -3.19 -17.48
N PRO A 224 12.20 -3.82 -17.24
CA PRO A 224 11.68 -3.99 -15.88
C PRO A 224 12.44 -5.03 -15.03
N GLY A 225 13.33 -5.83 -15.61
CA GLY A 225 14.06 -6.83 -14.83
C GLY A 225 15.00 -7.73 -15.62
N ARG A 226 15.75 -8.56 -14.87
CA ARG A 226 16.75 -9.50 -15.39
C ARG A 226 16.19 -10.48 -16.43
N ARG A 227 14.97 -10.97 -16.24
CA ARG A 227 14.35 -11.93 -17.19
C ARG A 227 14.13 -11.28 -18.54
N GLU A 228 13.66 -10.04 -18.55
CA GLU A 228 13.43 -9.28 -19.77
C GLU A 228 14.77 -8.89 -20.43
N ILE A 229 15.78 -8.48 -19.63
CA ILE A 229 17.15 -8.24 -20.10
C ILE A 229 17.71 -9.48 -20.81
N ALA A 230 17.63 -10.65 -20.18
CA ALA A 230 18.16 -11.89 -20.75
C ALA A 230 17.46 -12.30 -22.07
N ARG A 231 16.14 -12.10 -22.18
CA ARG A 231 15.40 -12.36 -23.43
C ARG A 231 15.86 -11.43 -24.55
N VAL A 232 15.96 -10.13 -24.28
CA VAL A 232 16.45 -9.16 -25.26
C VAL A 232 17.89 -9.45 -25.66
N GLN A 233 18.75 -9.79 -24.70
CA GLN A 233 20.13 -10.16 -24.98
C GLN A 233 20.21 -11.38 -25.90
N ALA A 234 19.35 -12.39 -25.70
CA ALA A 234 19.27 -13.56 -26.59
C ALA A 234 18.79 -13.18 -28.01
N VAL A 235 17.81 -12.27 -28.13
CA VAL A 235 17.36 -11.76 -29.43
C VAL A 235 18.46 -10.95 -30.13
N LEU A 236 19.15 -10.07 -29.40
CA LEU A 236 20.26 -9.27 -29.94
C LEU A 236 21.42 -10.16 -30.38
N ALA A 237 21.78 -11.18 -29.61
CA ALA A 237 22.83 -12.14 -29.99
C ALA A 237 22.55 -12.86 -31.32
N GLN A 238 21.28 -13.03 -31.68
CA GLN A 238 20.87 -13.66 -32.95
C GLN A 238 20.73 -12.66 -34.11
N THR A 239 20.52 -11.37 -33.81
CA THR A 239 20.10 -10.37 -34.80
C THR A 239 21.13 -9.27 -35.03
N LEU A 240 22.11 -9.12 -34.15
CA LEU A 240 23.18 -8.14 -34.24
C LEU A 240 24.43 -8.81 -34.83
N THR A 241 24.73 -8.52 -36.09
CA THR A 241 25.87 -9.10 -36.84
C THR A 241 27.10 -8.19 -36.82
N ARG A 242 27.29 -7.43 -35.73
CA ARG A 242 28.31 -6.38 -35.61
C ARG A 242 29.31 -6.75 -34.53
N ASP A 243 30.56 -6.97 -34.93
CA ASP A 243 31.65 -7.31 -34.00
C ASP A 243 32.18 -6.07 -33.22
N ASP A 244 31.82 -4.86 -33.66
CA ASP A 244 32.17 -3.61 -33.00
C ASP A 244 31.21 -3.24 -31.84
N VAL A 245 30.19 -4.05 -31.56
CA VAL A 245 29.17 -3.75 -30.54
C VAL A 245 29.15 -4.79 -29.43
N GLU A 246 29.39 -4.33 -28.21
CA GLU A 246 29.32 -5.14 -26.99
C GLU A 246 27.96 -4.98 -26.30
N VAL A 247 27.29 -6.09 -25.98
CA VAL A 247 25.99 -6.09 -25.27
C VAL A 247 26.20 -6.45 -23.80
N LEU A 248 25.90 -5.51 -22.91
CA LEU A 248 26.13 -5.62 -21.47
C LEU A 248 24.81 -5.56 -20.70
N ALA A 249 24.70 -6.32 -19.62
CA ALA A 249 23.59 -6.22 -18.68
C ALA A 249 23.97 -5.29 -17.51
N LEU A 250 23.00 -4.55 -16.98
CA LEU A 250 23.17 -3.73 -15.77
C LEU A 250 21.95 -3.80 -14.85
N HIS A 251 22.04 -4.61 -13.79
CA HIS A 251 20.99 -4.74 -12.78
C HIS A 251 21.57 -5.01 -11.39
N GLY A 252 20.76 -4.77 -10.34
CA GLY A 252 21.22 -4.83 -8.94
C GLY A 252 21.75 -6.18 -8.46
N GLU A 253 21.36 -7.28 -9.11
CA GLU A 253 21.85 -8.64 -8.78
C GLU A 253 23.22 -9.01 -9.40
N LEU A 254 23.80 -8.18 -10.26
CA LEU A 254 25.12 -8.45 -10.82
C LEU A 254 26.22 -8.41 -9.75
N SER A 255 27.32 -9.12 -9.98
CA SER A 255 28.50 -9.00 -9.13
C SER A 255 29.05 -7.57 -9.20
N LEU A 256 29.76 -7.13 -8.16
CA LEU A 256 30.37 -5.80 -8.14
C LEU A 256 31.36 -5.60 -9.30
N ILE A 257 32.02 -6.68 -9.75
CA ILE A 257 32.96 -6.67 -10.87
C ILE A 257 32.20 -6.47 -12.18
N ASP A 258 31.12 -7.23 -12.40
CA ASP A 258 30.32 -7.11 -13.63
C ASP A 258 29.62 -5.74 -13.73
N GLN A 259 29.16 -5.20 -12.60
CA GLN A 259 28.64 -3.85 -12.54
C GLN A 259 29.73 -2.83 -12.92
N GLN A 260 30.94 -2.96 -12.38
CA GLN A 260 32.04 -2.06 -12.75
C GLN A 260 32.42 -2.16 -14.23
N ALA A 261 32.43 -3.37 -14.79
CA ALA A 261 32.67 -3.57 -16.21
C ALA A 261 31.62 -2.85 -17.07
N ALA A 262 30.33 -2.94 -16.71
CA ALA A 262 29.25 -2.24 -17.38
C ALA A 262 29.33 -0.70 -17.25
N LEU A 263 30.02 -0.17 -16.24
CA LEU A 263 30.22 1.27 -16.02
C LEU A 263 31.52 1.82 -16.62
N ALA A 264 32.43 0.95 -17.06
CA ALA A 264 33.66 1.38 -17.69
C ALA A 264 33.35 2.11 -19.02
N PRO A 265 34.28 2.92 -19.55
CA PRO A 265 34.20 3.38 -20.94
C PRO A 265 34.33 2.22 -21.92
N ALA A 266 33.75 2.36 -23.12
CA ALA A 266 34.01 1.47 -24.25
C ALA A 266 35.48 1.56 -24.69
N GLU A 267 36.03 0.46 -25.20
CA GLU A 267 37.35 0.47 -25.84
C GLU A 267 37.31 1.35 -27.10
N PRO A 268 38.41 2.04 -27.45
CA PRO A 268 38.44 2.87 -28.65
C PRO A 268 38.03 2.08 -29.90
N GLY A 269 36.99 2.55 -30.59
CA GLY A 269 36.47 1.92 -31.81
C GLY A 269 35.37 0.87 -31.59
N SER A 270 34.97 0.58 -30.34
CA SER A 270 33.79 -0.21 -30.04
C SER A 270 32.64 0.64 -29.49
N ARG A 271 31.43 0.10 -29.56
CA ARG A 271 30.21 0.70 -29.02
C ARG A 271 29.51 -0.28 -28.10
N ARG A 272 28.67 0.23 -27.21
CA ARG A 272 27.96 -0.58 -26.21
C ARG A 272 26.46 -0.47 -26.32
N VAL A 273 25.80 -1.59 -26.08
CA VAL A 273 24.38 -1.68 -25.75
C VAL A 273 24.27 -2.12 -24.30
N VAL A 274 23.90 -1.19 -23.42
CA VAL A 274 23.69 -1.47 -22.00
C VAL A 274 22.20 -1.73 -21.76
N LEU A 275 21.85 -2.97 -21.43
CA LEU A 275 20.50 -3.40 -21.06
C LEU A 275 20.34 -3.27 -19.55
N ALA A 276 19.61 -2.26 -19.10
CA ALA A 276 19.56 -1.86 -17.69
C ALA A 276 18.16 -1.89 -17.08
N THR A 277 18.10 -2.06 -15.76
CA THR A 277 16.92 -1.70 -14.94
C THR A 277 16.98 -0.23 -14.52
N ASN A 278 16.06 0.22 -13.67
CA ASN A 278 16.07 1.57 -13.07
C ASN A 278 17.37 1.88 -12.30
N VAL A 279 18.27 0.91 -12.09
CA VAL A 279 19.63 1.16 -11.57
C VAL A 279 20.41 2.19 -12.40
N ALA A 280 20.09 2.36 -13.68
CA ALA A 280 20.74 3.33 -14.56
C ALA A 280 19.94 4.64 -14.73
N GLU A 281 18.78 4.77 -14.07
CA GLU A 281 17.90 5.94 -14.18
C GLU A 281 18.61 7.17 -13.58
N SER A 282 18.99 7.06 -12.31
CA SER A 282 19.64 8.07 -11.48
C SER A 282 21.08 7.66 -11.08
N SER A 283 21.85 8.63 -10.57
CA SER A 283 23.11 8.47 -9.79
C SER A 283 24.32 7.75 -10.39
N ILE A 284 24.16 6.96 -11.45
CA ILE A 284 25.24 6.24 -12.14
C ILE A 284 25.57 6.97 -13.44
N THR A 285 26.84 7.15 -13.76
CA THR A 285 27.28 7.74 -15.03
C THR A 285 27.73 6.64 -15.99
N LEU A 286 27.06 6.55 -17.13
CA LEU A 286 27.48 5.73 -18.27
C LEU A 286 28.06 6.71 -19.30
N PRO A 287 29.39 6.80 -19.46
CA PRO A 287 29.97 7.64 -20.49
C PRO A 287 29.56 7.13 -21.87
N GLY A 288 29.41 8.02 -22.86
CA GLY A 288 29.21 7.61 -24.26
C GLY A 288 27.76 7.38 -24.70
N ILE A 289 26.78 7.33 -23.78
CA ILE A 289 25.36 7.18 -24.15
C ILE A 289 24.90 8.34 -25.05
N ARG A 290 24.39 7.99 -26.22
CA ARG A 290 23.78 8.91 -27.20
C ARG A 290 22.34 8.55 -27.53
N ALA A 291 21.93 7.30 -27.26
CA ALA A 291 20.57 6.86 -27.47
C ALA A 291 20.02 6.11 -26.26
N VAL A 292 18.73 6.32 -26.00
CA VAL A 292 17.97 5.60 -24.96
C VAL A 292 16.81 4.86 -25.60
N VAL A 293 16.61 3.60 -25.25
CA VAL A 293 15.43 2.82 -25.65
C VAL A 293 14.65 2.44 -24.39
N ASP A 294 13.48 3.03 -24.17
CA ASP A 294 12.73 2.86 -22.93
C ASP A 294 11.48 2.01 -23.15
N SER A 295 11.38 0.90 -22.41
CA SER A 295 10.17 0.07 -22.39
C SER A 295 8.98 0.74 -21.70
N GLY A 296 9.22 1.78 -20.89
CA GLY A 296 8.18 2.48 -20.11
C GLY A 296 7.71 1.68 -18.90
N LEU A 297 8.44 0.62 -18.54
CA LEU A 297 8.10 -0.29 -17.46
C LEU A 297 9.19 -0.30 -16.39
N ALA A 298 8.77 -0.55 -15.16
CA ALA A 298 9.63 -0.80 -14.01
C ALA A 298 9.05 -1.92 -13.16
N ARG A 299 9.84 -2.45 -12.23
CA ARG A 299 9.37 -3.44 -11.27
C ARG A 299 9.48 -2.87 -9.86
N GLU A 300 8.35 -2.75 -9.19
CA GLU A 300 8.21 -2.09 -7.89
C GLU A 300 7.64 -3.07 -6.84
N PRO A 301 8.07 -2.98 -5.57
CA PRO A 301 7.43 -3.71 -4.48
C PRO A 301 6.04 -3.13 -4.18
N ARG A 302 5.06 -4.02 -3.99
CA ARG A 302 3.68 -3.69 -3.60
C ARG A 302 3.26 -4.58 -2.45
N PHE A 303 2.88 -3.96 -1.33
CA PHE A 303 2.32 -4.63 -0.18
C PHE A 303 0.79 -4.74 -0.32
N ASP A 304 0.24 -5.94 -0.18
CA ASP A 304 -1.22 -6.15 -0.07
C ASP A 304 -1.58 -6.30 1.41
N PRO A 305 -2.14 -5.25 2.06
CA PRO A 305 -2.45 -5.26 3.48
C PRO A 305 -3.49 -6.32 3.86
N ASN A 306 -4.37 -6.72 2.94
CA ASN A 306 -5.31 -7.79 3.25
C ASN A 306 -4.58 -9.11 3.48
N SER A 307 -3.53 -9.35 2.69
CA SER A 307 -2.77 -10.59 2.71
C SER A 307 -1.60 -10.58 3.68
N GLY A 308 -1.05 -9.39 3.97
CA GLY A 308 0.19 -9.25 4.72
C GLY A 308 1.44 -9.64 3.93
N PHE A 309 1.38 -9.75 2.59
CA PHE A 309 2.52 -10.10 1.73
C PHE A 309 2.94 -8.96 0.80
N THR A 310 4.25 -8.85 0.57
CA THR A 310 4.86 -7.97 -0.44
C THR A 310 5.13 -8.77 -1.71
N ARG A 311 4.79 -8.21 -2.87
CA ARG A 311 5.10 -8.78 -4.19
C ARG A 311 5.81 -7.77 -5.08
N LEU A 312 6.54 -8.25 -6.07
CA LEU A 312 7.09 -7.41 -7.13
C LEU A 312 6.10 -7.33 -8.29
N GLU A 313 5.63 -6.14 -8.60
CA GLU A 313 4.69 -5.86 -9.67
C GLU A 313 5.38 -5.09 -10.80
N THR A 314 5.09 -5.47 -12.05
CA THR A 314 5.55 -4.68 -13.20
C THR A 314 4.56 -3.56 -13.42
N VAL A 315 5.03 -2.32 -13.30
CA VAL A 315 4.20 -1.12 -13.42
C VAL A 315 4.68 -0.24 -14.57
N THR A 316 3.80 0.65 -15.02
CA THR A 316 4.19 1.72 -15.94
C THR A 316 4.88 2.83 -15.14
N ILE A 317 5.96 3.39 -15.69
CA ILE A 317 6.71 4.45 -15.02
C ILE A 317 5.97 5.80 -15.02
N ALA A 318 6.33 6.65 -14.07
CA ALA A 318 5.90 8.04 -14.05
C ALA A 318 6.57 8.88 -15.16
N GLN A 319 5.96 10.01 -15.50
CA GLN A 319 6.47 10.99 -16.46
C GLN A 319 7.86 11.48 -16.06
N ALA A 320 8.06 11.85 -14.78
CA ALA A 320 9.38 12.27 -14.28
C ALA A 320 10.47 11.20 -14.51
N SER A 321 10.18 9.92 -14.28
CA SER A 321 11.11 8.83 -14.57
C SER A 321 11.38 8.69 -16.08
N ALA A 322 10.36 8.81 -16.93
CA ALA A 322 10.53 8.77 -18.38
C ALA A 322 11.41 9.92 -18.91
N ASP A 323 11.33 11.09 -18.29
CA ASP A 323 12.14 12.27 -18.65
C ASP A 323 13.58 12.13 -18.14
N GLN A 324 13.79 11.59 -16.93
CA GLN A 324 15.11 11.26 -16.42
C GLN A 324 15.82 10.20 -17.29
N ARG A 325 15.10 9.15 -17.68
CA ARG A 325 15.59 8.12 -18.60
C ARG A 325 15.98 8.70 -19.95
N ALA A 326 15.12 9.54 -20.54
CA ALA A 326 15.43 10.21 -21.80
C ALA A 326 16.66 11.13 -21.67
N GLY A 327 16.77 11.87 -20.57
CA GLY A 327 17.90 12.76 -20.26
C GLY A 327 19.26 12.06 -20.21
N ARG A 328 19.29 10.72 -20.07
CA ARG A 328 20.53 9.93 -20.17
C ARG A 328 21.21 10.06 -21.53
N ALA A 329 20.46 10.27 -22.61
CA ALA A 329 20.99 10.48 -23.96
C ALA A 329 21.62 11.88 -24.15
N GLY A 330 21.19 12.87 -23.37
CA GLY A 330 21.57 14.28 -23.54
C GLY A 330 22.71 14.75 -22.63
N ARG A 331 23.48 13.84 -22.02
CA ARG A 331 24.51 14.22 -21.01
C ARG A 331 25.82 14.73 -21.61
N VAL A 332 26.24 14.18 -22.75
CA VAL A 332 27.56 14.46 -23.34
C VAL A 332 27.44 15.23 -24.66
N ALA A 333 26.39 14.95 -25.43
CA ALA A 333 26.02 15.68 -26.64
C ALA A 333 24.53 15.47 -26.90
N GLU A 334 24.03 16.02 -28.01
CA GLU A 334 22.67 15.74 -28.50
C GLU A 334 22.45 14.23 -28.68
N GLY A 335 21.23 13.78 -28.38
CA GLY A 335 20.89 12.37 -28.40
C GLY A 335 19.42 12.11 -28.69
N THR A 336 19.04 10.83 -28.73
CA THR A 336 17.67 10.40 -29.07
C THR A 336 17.12 9.45 -28.00
N ALA A 337 15.87 9.61 -27.61
CA ALA A 337 15.17 8.68 -26.74
C ALA A 337 13.95 8.07 -27.46
N TYR A 338 13.97 6.75 -27.61
CA TYR A 338 12.89 5.96 -28.21
C TYR A 338 12.01 5.37 -27.11
N ARG A 339 10.76 5.81 -27.04
CA ARG A 339 9.76 5.38 -26.06
C ARG A 339 8.86 4.32 -26.69
N LEU A 340 8.88 3.10 -26.16
CA LEU A 340 8.15 1.95 -26.74
C LEU A 340 6.65 1.91 -26.38
N TRP A 341 6.04 3.08 -26.19
CA TRP A 341 4.61 3.26 -25.93
C TRP A 341 4.06 4.41 -26.79
N PRO A 342 2.76 4.44 -27.09
CA PRO A 342 2.21 5.51 -27.92
C PRO A 342 2.25 6.85 -27.19
N GLN A 343 2.47 7.95 -27.92
CA GLN A 343 2.50 9.31 -27.38
C GLN A 343 1.19 9.72 -26.67
N SER A 344 0.06 9.08 -27.04
CA SER A 344 -1.24 9.31 -26.42
C SER A 344 -1.39 8.70 -25.02
N ARG A 345 -0.47 7.82 -24.59
CA ARG A 345 -0.50 7.23 -23.25
C ARG A 345 -0.17 8.29 -22.21
N ARG A 346 -1.12 8.59 -21.33
CA ARG A 346 -0.91 9.45 -20.17
C ARG A 346 -0.17 8.66 -19.08
N LEU A 347 0.88 9.26 -18.54
CA LEU A 347 1.64 8.74 -17.40
C LEU A 347 1.31 9.58 -16.17
N GLU A 348 1.41 8.97 -14.99
CA GLU A 348 1.34 9.73 -13.74
C GLU A 348 2.51 10.73 -13.66
N PRO A 349 2.32 11.96 -13.15
CA PRO A 349 3.38 12.97 -13.18
C PRO A 349 4.65 12.56 -12.43
N ALA A 350 4.49 11.96 -11.25
CA ALA A 350 5.57 11.61 -10.34
C ALA A 350 5.40 10.21 -9.75
N ARG A 351 6.47 9.64 -9.21
CA ARG A 351 6.45 8.34 -8.53
C ARG A 351 5.69 8.48 -7.20
N THR A 352 4.88 7.48 -6.87
CA THR A 352 4.27 7.38 -5.54
C THR A 352 5.34 7.00 -4.52
N ALA A 353 5.37 7.65 -3.36
CA ALA A 353 6.35 7.38 -2.31
C ALA A 353 6.29 5.93 -1.80
N GLU A 354 7.43 5.38 -1.41
CA GLU A 354 7.55 3.99 -0.96
C GLU A 354 6.73 3.74 0.33
N ILE A 355 6.67 4.73 1.22
CA ILE A 355 5.89 4.69 2.47
C ILE A 355 4.41 4.36 2.27
N ALA A 356 3.84 4.66 1.10
CA ALA A 356 2.44 4.38 0.77
C ALA A 356 2.21 2.97 0.23
N GLN A 357 3.26 2.20 -0.05
CA GLN A 357 3.17 0.99 -0.88
C GLN A 357 3.89 -0.23 -0.30
N VAL A 358 4.75 -0.07 0.69
CA VAL A 358 5.52 -1.17 1.29
C VAL A 358 4.99 -1.58 2.65
N GLU A 359 5.49 -2.72 3.13
CA GLU A 359 5.20 -3.22 4.46
C GLU A 359 5.90 -2.34 5.51
N LEU A 360 5.17 -1.92 6.54
CA LEU A 360 5.62 -0.88 7.47
C LEU A 360 6.16 -1.40 8.81
N SER A 361 6.29 -2.72 9.02
CA SER A 361 6.87 -3.25 10.27
C SER A 361 8.30 -2.78 10.54
N PRO A 362 9.21 -2.59 9.54
CA PRO A 362 10.49 -1.99 9.81
C PRO A 362 10.35 -0.54 10.29
N LEU A 363 9.49 0.26 9.65
CA LEU A 363 9.21 1.63 10.05
C LEU A 363 8.62 1.68 11.46
N ALA A 364 7.61 0.87 11.75
CA ALA A 364 6.94 0.85 13.05
C ALA A 364 7.93 0.50 14.20
N LEU A 365 8.88 -0.40 13.94
CA LEU A 365 9.91 -0.75 14.91
C LEU A 365 10.88 0.41 15.15
N GLU A 366 11.33 1.09 14.08
CA GLU A 366 12.18 2.29 14.17
C GLU A 366 11.47 3.42 14.95
N LEU A 367 10.19 3.66 14.68
CA LEU A 367 9.39 4.67 15.38
C LEU A 367 9.24 4.37 16.87
N ALA A 368 8.97 3.12 17.21
CA ALA A 368 8.89 2.71 18.61
C ALA A 368 10.24 2.83 19.33
N ALA A 369 11.36 2.62 18.62
CA ALA A 369 12.71 2.84 19.15
C ALA A 369 12.99 4.32 19.43
N TRP A 370 12.49 5.22 18.57
CA TRP A 370 12.57 6.67 18.75
C TRP A 370 11.64 7.19 19.86
N GLY A 371 10.72 6.35 20.35
CA GLY A 371 9.75 6.71 21.40
C GLY A 371 8.39 7.18 20.86
N ILE A 372 8.17 7.10 19.56
CA ILE A 372 6.89 7.43 18.92
C ILE A 372 5.94 6.24 19.05
N THR A 373 4.81 6.46 19.72
CA THR A 373 3.76 5.44 19.96
C THR A 373 2.45 5.83 19.28
N GLY A 374 1.44 4.96 19.31
CA GLY A 374 0.18 5.13 18.58
C GLY A 374 -0.58 6.45 18.79
N SER A 375 -0.30 7.17 19.89
CA SER A 375 -0.91 8.47 20.19
C SER A 375 -0.07 9.70 19.79
N SER A 376 1.19 9.51 19.35
CA SER A 376 2.18 10.59 19.12
C SER A 376 2.77 10.58 17.70
N GLU A 377 2.19 9.81 16.77
CA GLU A 377 2.69 9.74 15.38
C GLU A 377 2.59 11.05 14.60
N ALA A 378 1.63 11.90 14.98
CA ALA A 378 1.44 13.22 14.39
C ALA A 378 2.59 14.18 14.70
N ASP A 379 3.54 13.80 15.57
CA ASP A 379 4.60 14.68 16.05
C ASP A 379 5.82 14.72 15.13
N LEU A 380 6.04 13.70 14.28
CA LEU A 380 7.15 13.73 13.32
C LEU A 380 6.77 14.52 12.05
N PRO A 381 7.69 15.36 11.53
CA PRO A 381 7.42 16.21 10.38
C PRO A 381 7.52 15.41 9.06
N TRP A 382 6.53 14.58 8.76
CA TRP A 382 6.50 13.80 7.52
C TRP A 382 6.18 14.64 6.28
N LEU A 383 6.86 14.38 5.15
CA LEU A 383 6.46 14.92 3.85
C LEU A 383 5.17 14.25 3.33
N ASP A 384 5.09 12.93 3.50
CA ASP A 384 3.89 12.11 3.33
C ASP A 384 3.79 11.20 4.56
N PRO A 385 2.71 11.29 5.37
CA PRO A 385 2.57 10.45 6.55
C PRO A 385 2.31 8.98 6.18
N PRO A 386 2.71 8.01 7.03
CA PRO A 386 2.42 6.61 6.79
C PRO A 386 0.90 6.33 6.78
N PRO A 387 0.40 5.47 5.88
CA PRO A 387 -1.01 5.07 5.90
C PRO A 387 -1.41 4.42 7.22
N ALA A 388 -2.36 5.01 7.95
CA ALA A 388 -2.73 4.60 9.31
C ALA A 388 -3.10 3.10 9.42
N GLY A 389 -3.86 2.56 8.46
CA GLY A 389 -4.24 1.14 8.46
C GLY A 389 -3.05 0.20 8.26
N ALA A 390 -2.11 0.54 7.38
CA ALA A 390 -0.90 -0.26 7.15
C ALA A 390 0.03 -0.21 8.36
N LEU A 391 0.15 0.95 9.01
CA LEU A 391 0.98 1.11 10.20
C LEU A 391 0.38 0.38 11.42
N ALA A 392 -0.95 0.41 11.59
CA ALA A 392 -1.63 -0.35 12.62
C ALA A 392 -1.38 -1.87 12.48
N GLN A 393 -1.50 -2.39 11.25
CA GLN A 393 -1.17 -3.80 10.97
C GLN A 393 0.30 -4.12 11.24
N ALA A 394 1.22 -3.23 10.86
CA ALA A 394 2.64 -3.39 11.16
C ALA A 394 2.92 -3.50 12.66
N ARG A 395 2.25 -2.69 13.49
CA ARG A 395 2.35 -2.78 14.96
C ARG A 395 1.76 -4.06 15.52
N GLU A 396 0.60 -4.48 15.03
CA GLU A 396 -0.01 -5.75 15.45
C GLU A 396 0.95 -6.91 15.16
N LEU A 397 1.57 -6.93 13.98
CA LEU A 397 2.62 -7.90 13.67
C LEU A 397 3.78 -7.82 14.66
N LEU A 398 4.31 -6.63 14.95
CA LEU A 398 5.42 -6.48 15.88
C LEU A 398 5.06 -6.89 17.32
N GLN A 399 3.83 -6.67 17.76
CA GLN A 399 3.31 -7.20 19.04
C GLN A 399 3.26 -8.73 19.01
N GLN A 400 2.76 -9.31 17.92
CA GLN A 400 2.74 -10.76 17.72
C GLN A 400 4.14 -11.39 17.71
N LEU A 401 5.17 -10.65 17.25
CA LEU A 401 6.57 -11.06 17.29
C LEU A 401 7.25 -10.78 18.64
N GLY A 402 6.56 -10.15 19.59
CA GLY A 402 7.10 -9.74 20.89
C GLY A 402 8.06 -8.54 20.83
N ALA A 403 8.13 -7.85 19.69
CA ALA A 403 8.98 -6.68 19.48
C ALA A 403 8.41 -5.41 20.13
N LEU A 404 7.08 -5.33 20.22
CA LEU A 404 6.34 -4.28 20.93
C LEU A 404 5.50 -4.87 22.06
N GLY A 405 5.30 -4.10 23.13
CA GLY A 405 4.33 -4.42 24.17
C GLY A 405 2.90 -4.01 23.80
N ASP A 406 1.95 -4.33 24.67
CA ASP A 406 0.54 -3.97 24.50
C ASP A 406 0.33 -2.44 24.53
N ASP A 407 1.22 -1.70 25.20
CA ASP A 407 1.26 -0.23 25.22
C ASP A 407 1.92 0.39 23.97
N GLY A 408 2.36 -0.44 23.02
CA GLY A 408 3.02 -0.03 21.79
C GLY A 408 4.49 0.38 21.95
N ARG A 409 5.08 0.24 23.15
CA ARG A 409 6.51 0.54 23.37
C ARG A 409 7.40 -0.60 22.91
N ILE A 410 8.61 -0.25 22.50
CA ILE A 410 9.63 -1.23 22.11
C ILE A 410 10.08 -2.10 23.30
N THR A 411 10.13 -3.42 23.10
CA THR A 411 10.60 -4.37 24.10
C THR A 411 12.13 -4.53 24.04
N ALA A 412 12.72 -5.23 25.01
CA ALA A 412 14.13 -5.62 24.95
C ALA A 412 14.42 -6.52 23.73
N LEU A 413 13.47 -7.39 23.35
CA LEU A 413 13.56 -8.18 22.13
C LEU A 413 13.52 -7.26 20.90
N GLY A 414 12.58 -6.31 20.85
CA GLY A 414 12.47 -5.34 19.76
C GLY A 414 13.75 -4.53 19.52
N ARG A 415 14.42 -4.09 20.60
CA ARG A 415 15.73 -3.41 20.50
C ARG A 415 16.81 -4.30 19.87
N ARG A 416 16.92 -5.55 20.33
CA ARG A 416 17.86 -6.54 19.74
C ARG A 416 17.53 -6.85 18.29
N MET A 417 16.25 -6.86 17.91
CA MET A 417 15.83 -7.04 16.52
C MET A 417 16.31 -5.89 15.64
N LEU A 418 16.19 -4.66 16.14
CA LEU A 418 16.66 -3.46 15.46
C LEU A 418 18.18 -3.46 15.29
N GLU A 419 18.93 -3.79 16.34
CA GLU A 419 20.40 -3.90 16.33
C GLU A 419 20.90 -4.92 15.30
N LEU A 420 20.27 -6.10 15.24
CA LEU A 420 20.60 -7.13 14.26
C LEU A 420 20.43 -6.60 12.83
N GLY A 421 19.40 -5.80 12.61
CA GLY A 421 19.21 -5.05 11.39
C GLY A 421 18.77 -5.89 10.19
N ALA A 422 18.07 -6.99 10.46
CA ALA A 422 17.29 -7.78 9.49
C ALA A 422 15.84 -7.22 9.43
N SER A 423 15.00 -7.76 8.54
CA SER A 423 13.56 -7.49 8.64
C SER A 423 13.02 -7.98 9.99
N PRO A 424 11.98 -7.35 10.57
CA PRO A 424 11.50 -7.72 11.89
C PRO A 424 11.17 -9.22 12.02
N ARG A 425 10.48 -9.80 11.04
CA ARG A 425 10.19 -11.24 11.01
C ARG A 425 11.46 -12.10 11.10
N MET A 426 12.45 -11.79 10.28
CA MET A 426 13.68 -12.58 10.25
C MET A 426 14.57 -12.33 11.48
N ALA A 427 14.51 -11.13 12.05
CA ALA A 427 15.17 -10.84 13.31
C ALA A 427 14.55 -11.65 14.46
N ALA A 428 13.22 -11.79 14.50
CA ALA A 428 12.54 -12.64 15.47
C ALA A 428 13.00 -14.10 15.35
N ALA A 429 13.04 -14.67 14.14
CA ALA A 429 13.57 -16.03 13.93
C ALA A 429 15.03 -16.18 14.38
N ALA A 430 15.90 -15.22 14.07
CA ALA A 430 17.30 -15.27 14.45
C ALA A 430 17.54 -15.18 15.96
N LEU A 431 16.76 -14.36 16.66
CA LEU A 431 16.96 -14.15 18.10
C LEU A 431 16.32 -15.24 18.97
N HIS A 432 15.32 -15.97 18.46
CA HIS A 432 14.78 -17.17 19.11
C HIS A 432 15.56 -18.43 18.80
N ALA A 433 16.40 -18.42 17.75
CA ALA A 433 17.16 -19.60 17.38
C ALA A 433 18.18 -19.99 18.45
N PRO A 434 18.26 -21.28 18.83
CA PRO A 434 19.28 -21.74 19.75
C PRO A 434 20.67 -21.65 19.09
N PRO A 435 21.76 -21.46 19.87
CA PRO A 435 23.11 -21.27 19.32
C PRO A 435 23.56 -22.29 18.25
N PRO A 436 23.26 -23.61 18.37
CA PRO A 436 23.62 -24.59 17.34
C PRO A 436 22.97 -24.36 15.97
N LEU A 437 21.88 -23.60 15.91
CA LEU A 437 21.13 -23.31 14.67
C LEU A 437 21.42 -21.91 14.10
N HIS A 438 22.27 -21.10 14.74
CA HIS A 438 22.58 -19.74 14.23
C HIS A 438 23.21 -19.76 12.83
N ALA A 439 24.03 -20.76 12.51
CA ALA A 439 24.58 -20.94 11.17
C ALA A 439 23.47 -21.17 10.12
N LEU A 440 22.48 -21.99 10.46
CA LEU A 440 21.33 -22.28 9.61
C LEU A 440 20.44 -21.03 9.44
N VAL A 441 20.22 -20.27 10.51
CA VAL A 441 19.44 -19.01 10.39
C VAL A 441 20.16 -17.98 9.53
N ALA A 442 21.49 -17.89 9.61
CA ALA A 442 22.24 -17.01 8.71
C ALA A 442 22.04 -17.36 7.23
N ASP A 443 21.93 -18.65 6.91
CA ASP A 443 21.61 -19.14 5.58
C ASP A 443 20.16 -18.81 5.19
N LEU A 444 19.20 -18.97 6.11
CA LEU A 444 17.79 -18.59 5.88
C LEU A 444 17.60 -17.09 5.68
N LEU A 445 18.28 -16.26 6.49
CA LEU A 445 18.33 -14.80 6.34
C LEU A 445 18.81 -14.41 4.94
N ALA A 446 19.89 -15.05 4.46
CA ALA A 446 20.43 -14.79 3.13
C ALA A 446 19.50 -15.28 2.01
N LEU A 447 18.89 -16.46 2.17
CA LEU A 447 18.00 -17.06 1.18
C LEU A 447 16.68 -16.29 1.04
N LEU A 448 16.14 -15.76 2.13
CA LEU A 448 14.87 -15.03 2.14
C LEU A 448 15.02 -13.57 1.71
N ASP A 449 16.19 -12.96 1.91
CA ASP A 449 16.54 -11.65 1.32
C ASP A 449 16.80 -11.76 -0.20
N ALA A 450 17.10 -12.96 -0.71
CA ALA A 450 17.44 -13.20 -2.11
C ALA A 450 16.27 -13.77 -2.92
N ARG A 451 16.34 -13.64 -4.25
CA ARG A 451 15.46 -14.42 -5.13
C ARG A 451 15.83 -15.90 -5.06
N SER A 452 14.85 -16.75 -5.34
CA SER A 452 15.08 -18.19 -5.46
C SER A 452 16.23 -18.49 -6.44
N PRO A 453 17.27 -19.23 -6.01
CA PRO A 453 18.37 -19.61 -6.89
C PRO A 453 18.00 -20.77 -7.84
N MET A 454 16.81 -21.36 -7.68
CA MET A 454 16.41 -22.56 -8.42
C MET A 454 16.01 -22.25 -9.87
N ARG A 455 16.28 -23.21 -10.77
CA ARG A 455 16.03 -23.14 -12.21
C ARG A 455 15.17 -24.33 -12.67
N GLY A 456 14.70 -24.27 -13.93
CA GLY A 456 13.94 -25.37 -14.54
C GLY A 456 12.65 -25.68 -13.78
N GLU A 457 12.33 -26.96 -13.63
CA GLU A 457 11.16 -27.43 -12.86
C GLU A 457 11.26 -27.05 -11.38
N GLN A 458 12.47 -27.04 -10.82
CA GLN A 458 12.71 -26.68 -9.41
C GLN A 458 12.46 -25.21 -9.10
N ALA A 459 12.37 -24.33 -10.11
CA ALA A 459 12.02 -22.93 -9.92
C ALA A 459 10.60 -22.74 -9.36
N ARG A 460 9.72 -23.74 -9.49
CA ARG A 460 8.35 -23.75 -8.96
C ARG A 460 8.20 -24.58 -7.69
N ASN A 461 9.30 -25.03 -7.09
CA ASN A 461 9.26 -25.82 -5.87
C ASN A 461 8.88 -24.93 -4.69
N ASP A 462 7.81 -25.32 -4.00
CA ASP A 462 7.27 -24.64 -2.83
C ASP A 462 7.96 -25.05 -1.52
N ASP A 463 8.79 -26.10 -1.51
CA ASP A 463 9.59 -26.48 -0.35
C ASP A 463 10.88 -25.64 -0.26
N LEU A 464 10.94 -24.78 0.76
CA LEU A 464 12.10 -23.91 1.01
C LEU A 464 13.38 -24.73 1.29
N ARG A 465 13.26 -25.95 1.82
CA ARG A 465 14.39 -26.84 2.12
C ARG A 465 15.19 -27.17 0.85
N VAL A 466 14.55 -27.17 -0.32
CA VAL A 466 15.23 -27.41 -1.60
C VAL A 466 16.21 -26.28 -1.93
N ARG A 467 15.84 -25.02 -1.65
CA ARG A 467 16.73 -23.87 -1.87
C ARG A 467 17.94 -23.92 -0.94
N LEU A 468 17.70 -24.32 0.31
CA LEU A 468 18.75 -24.49 1.31
C LEU A 468 19.69 -25.66 0.99
N ALA A 469 19.15 -26.81 0.59
CA ALA A 469 19.94 -27.96 0.16
C ALA A 469 20.82 -27.62 -1.04
N ALA A 470 20.33 -26.80 -1.99
CA ALA A 470 21.14 -26.32 -3.11
C ALA A 470 22.32 -25.45 -2.65
N LEU A 471 22.12 -24.57 -1.66
CA LEU A 471 23.19 -23.76 -1.06
C LEU A 471 24.24 -24.63 -0.35
N HIS A 472 23.80 -25.58 0.48
CA HIS A 472 24.70 -26.49 1.18
C HIS A 472 25.48 -27.37 0.21
N ALA A 473 24.81 -27.97 -0.80
CA ALA A 473 25.48 -28.78 -1.81
C ALA A 473 26.50 -27.98 -2.63
N TRP A 474 26.20 -26.74 -2.98
CA TRP A 474 27.14 -25.85 -3.66
C TRP A 474 28.36 -25.55 -2.79
N ARG A 475 28.16 -25.31 -1.49
CA ARG A 475 29.23 -25.07 -0.51
C ARG A 475 30.12 -26.31 -0.33
N ASP A 476 29.51 -27.47 -0.15
CA ASP A 476 30.20 -28.75 0.06
C ASP A 476 31.02 -29.19 -1.17
N ARG A 477 30.50 -28.90 -2.37
CA ARG A 477 31.19 -29.17 -3.65
C ARG A 477 32.12 -28.03 -4.11
N ARG A 478 32.46 -27.09 -3.23
CA ARG A 478 33.36 -25.95 -3.49
C ARG A 478 32.98 -25.13 -4.74
N GLY A 479 31.68 -24.92 -4.94
CA GLY A 479 31.15 -24.08 -5.99
C GLY A 479 30.90 -24.76 -7.33
N ALA A 480 30.98 -26.09 -7.40
CA ALA A 480 30.64 -26.84 -8.61
C ALA A 480 29.21 -26.57 -9.08
N GLN A 481 29.01 -26.59 -10.41
CA GLN A 481 27.76 -26.22 -11.05
C GLN A 481 26.66 -27.24 -10.73
N ALA A 482 25.59 -26.80 -10.06
CA ALA A 482 24.36 -27.58 -9.92
C ALA A 482 23.50 -27.38 -11.18
N ARG A 483 22.98 -28.47 -11.76
CA ARG A 483 22.13 -28.40 -12.98
C ARG A 483 20.86 -27.58 -12.75
N ASP A 484 20.30 -27.67 -11.54
CA ASP A 484 18.99 -27.10 -11.21
C ASP A 484 19.07 -25.77 -10.45
N ALA A 485 20.25 -25.17 -10.30
CA ALA A 485 20.42 -23.90 -9.58
C ALA A 485 21.43 -22.96 -10.25
N ASP A 486 21.21 -21.65 -10.07
CA ASP A 486 22.08 -20.59 -10.54
C ASP A 486 23.31 -20.44 -9.63
N ALA A 487 24.49 -20.82 -10.13
CA ALA A 487 25.73 -20.75 -9.35
C ALA A 487 26.11 -19.31 -8.92
N GLY A 488 25.80 -18.30 -9.74
CA GLY A 488 26.06 -16.90 -9.40
C GLY A 488 25.14 -16.40 -8.29
N ALA A 489 23.86 -16.77 -8.34
CA ALA A 489 22.90 -16.49 -7.27
C ALA A 489 23.30 -17.17 -5.96
N LEU A 490 23.70 -18.45 -6.01
CA LEU A 490 24.19 -19.18 -4.84
C LEU A 490 25.45 -18.54 -4.25
N ALA A 491 26.39 -18.08 -5.09
CA ALA A 491 27.57 -17.37 -4.64
C ALA A 491 27.21 -16.04 -3.93
N ALA A 492 26.26 -15.29 -4.47
CA ALA A 492 25.77 -14.05 -3.83
C ALA A 492 25.09 -14.34 -2.49
N ILE A 493 24.26 -15.39 -2.42
CA ILE A 493 23.61 -15.85 -1.19
C ILE A 493 24.65 -16.28 -0.14
N GLU A 494 25.69 -17.01 -0.54
CA GLU A 494 26.80 -17.39 0.37
C GLU A 494 27.50 -16.15 0.94
N GLN A 495 27.77 -15.13 0.13
CA GLN A 495 28.40 -13.90 0.62
C GLN A 495 27.50 -13.16 1.62
N ALA A 496 26.20 -13.09 1.37
CA ALA A 496 25.24 -12.55 2.33
C ALA A 496 25.19 -13.38 3.62
N SER A 497 25.17 -14.71 3.52
CA SER A 497 25.23 -15.63 4.66
C SER A 497 26.49 -15.43 5.49
N LYS A 498 27.67 -15.25 4.87
CA LYS A 498 28.92 -14.91 5.58
C LYS A 498 28.80 -13.62 6.37
N GLY A 499 28.13 -12.61 5.80
CA GLY A 499 27.84 -11.35 6.50
C GLY A 499 26.95 -11.55 7.73
N TRP A 500 25.91 -12.38 7.59
CA TRP A 500 25.01 -12.71 8.68
C TRP A 500 25.65 -13.56 9.78
N ARG A 501 26.44 -14.57 9.41
CA ARG A 501 27.21 -15.38 10.36
C ARG A 501 28.15 -14.53 11.22
N ARG A 502 28.85 -13.56 10.61
CA ARG A 502 29.66 -12.60 11.36
C ARG A 502 28.84 -11.78 12.35
N ARG A 503 27.63 -11.33 11.98
CA ARG A 503 26.73 -10.60 12.89
C ARG A 503 26.16 -11.46 14.01
N LEU A 504 25.96 -12.74 13.77
CA LEU A 504 25.47 -13.71 14.75
C LEU A 504 26.60 -14.38 15.55
N ASP A 505 27.85 -13.91 15.41
CA ASP A 505 29.05 -14.48 16.04
C ASP A 505 29.25 -15.98 15.77
N VAL A 506 28.97 -16.41 14.54
CA VAL A 506 29.16 -17.79 14.09
C VAL A 506 30.32 -17.86 13.09
N ARG A 507 31.28 -18.75 13.34
CA ARG A 507 32.44 -18.95 12.44
C ARG A 507 32.18 -19.96 11.34
N SER A 508 31.53 -21.08 11.66
CA SER A 508 31.28 -22.18 10.72
C SER A 508 30.00 -21.96 9.90
N ALA A 509 30.01 -22.46 8.67
CA ALA A 509 28.80 -22.56 7.86
C ALA A 509 27.96 -23.77 8.31
N ALA A 510 26.66 -23.74 8.08
CA ALA A 510 25.88 -24.97 8.09
C ALA A 510 26.27 -25.84 6.88
N SER A 511 26.12 -27.14 7.00
CA SER A 511 26.38 -28.09 5.91
C SER A 511 25.49 -29.32 6.05
N GLY A 512 25.47 -30.15 5.01
CA GLY A 512 24.62 -31.35 4.98
C GLY A 512 23.12 -31.03 4.85
N VAL A 513 22.28 -32.03 5.11
CA VAL A 513 20.82 -31.89 5.04
C VAL A 513 20.29 -31.58 6.46
N PRO A 514 19.61 -30.45 6.69
CA PRO A 514 18.99 -30.16 7.98
C PRO A 514 17.95 -31.23 8.36
N HIS A 515 17.66 -31.35 9.66
CA HIS A 515 16.51 -32.15 10.10
C HIS A 515 15.21 -31.65 9.46
N SER A 516 14.26 -32.57 9.25
CA SER A 516 13.05 -32.35 8.44
C SER A 516 12.27 -31.08 8.81
N HIS A 517 12.20 -30.75 10.10
CA HIS A 517 11.42 -29.62 10.63
C HIS A 517 12.25 -28.39 11.03
N SER A 518 13.59 -28.49 11.09
CA SER A 518 14.42 -27.38 11.62
C SER A 518 14.21 -26.06 10.90
N VAL A 519 13.91 -26.09 9.60
CA VAL A 519 13.61 -24.87 8.84
C VAL A 519 12.26 -24.27 9.27
N GLY A 520 11.20 -25.07 9.36
CA GLY A 520 9.88 -24.60 9.79
C GLY A 520 9.88 -24.15 11.25
N ASP A 521 10.55 -24.89 12.14
CA ASP A 521 10.65 -24.55 13.56
C ASP A 521 11.34 -23.20 13.79
N LEU A 522 12.37 -22.88 13.01
CA LEU A 522 13.02 -21.56 13.06
C LEU A 522 12.12 -20.45 12.50
N LEU A 523 11.47 -20.71 11.37
CA LEU A 523 10.63 -19.73 10.69
C LEU A 523 9.28 -19.53 11.38
N LEU A 524 8.88 -20.43 12.27
CA LEU A 524 7.70 -20.29 13.10
C LEU A 524 7.69 -18.96 13.87
N HIS A 525 8.84 -18.56 14.42
CA HIS A 525 8.98 -17.29 15.14
C HIS A 525 8.96 -16.06 14.22
N ALA A 526 9.26 -16.23 12.92
CA ALA A 526 9.14 -15.16 11.93
C ALA A 526 7.72 -15.01 11.39
N PHE A 527 6.96 -16.12 11.32
CA PHE A 527 5.65 -16.17 10.67
C PHE A 527 4.59 -16.92 11.50
N PRO A 528 4.37 -16.54 12.78
CA PRO A 528 3.39 -17.23 13.62
C PRO A 528 1.94 -17.07 13.11
N ASP A 529 1.66 -15.98 12.42
CA ASP A 529 0.41 -15.69 11.70
C ASP A 529 0.21 -16.51 10.41
N ARG A 530 1.27 -17.16 9.92
CA ARG A 530 1.26 -17.94 8.67
C ARG A 530 1.58 -19.42 8.88
N VAL A 531 1.46 -19.88 10.11
CA VAL A 531 1.32 -21.31 10.40
C VAL A 531 0.08 -21.81 9.67
N ALA A 532 0.18 -22.96 9.01
CA ALA A 532 -0.90 -23.53 8.23
C ALA A 532 -1.07 -25.01 8.58
N ARG A 533 -2.33 -25.44 8.73
CA ARG A 533 -2.68 -26.84 8.96
C ARG A 533 -3.41 -27.41 7.76
N ARG A 534 -3.04 -28.62 7.38
CA ARG A 534 -3.66 -29.36 6.26
C ARG A 534 -5.14 -29.64 6.55
N ASP A 535 -5.96 -29.55 5.51
CA ASP A 535 -7.36 -30.01 5.55
C ASP A 535 -7.39 -31.55 5.47
N ASP A 536 -8.12 -32.18 6.39
CA ASP A 536 -8.24 -33.65 6.43
C ASP A 536 -9.00 -34.21 5.21
N SER A 537 -9.88 -33.41 4.60
CA SER A 537 -10.65 -33.79 3.41
C SER A 537 -9.87 -33.62 2.10
N ASN A 538 -8.81 -32.79 2.09
CA ASN A 538 -8.02 -32.52 0.91
C ASN A 538 -6.55 -32.27 1.26
N PRO A 539 -5.63 -33.21 0.92
CA PRO A 539 -4.23 -33.14 1.33
C PRO A 539 -3.42 -32.01 0.66
N THR A 540 -4.00 -31.33 -0.34
CA THR A 540 -3.38 -30.18 -1.01
C THR A 540 -3.86 -28.84 -0.45
N ARG A 541 -4.89 -28.82 0.40
CA ARG A 541 -5.46 -27.61 0.99
C ARG A 541 -5.01 -27.44 2.43
N TYR A 542 -4.85 -26.18 2.82
CA TYR A 542 -4.41 -25.75 4.14
C TYR A 542 -5.23 -24.55 4.61
N THR A 543 -5.40 -24.43 5.92
CA THR A 543 -5.93 -23.22 6.56
C THR A 543 -4.81 -22.56 7.35
N LEU A 544 -4.57 -21.27 7.12
CA LEU A 544 -3.59 -20.47 7.84
C LEU A 544 -4.14 -20.02 9.21
N ALA A 545 -3.25 -19.70 10.14
CA ALA A 545 -3.57 -19.17 11.47
C ALA A 545 -4.34 -17.84 11.42
N ASN A 546 -4.21 -17.09 10.32
CA ASN A 546 -5.01 -15.89 10.04
C ASN A 546 -6.38 -16.17 9.37
N GLY A 547 -6.75 -17.45 9.20
CA GLY A 547 -8.05 -17.90 8.69
C GLY A 547 -8.14 -18.06 7.18
N ARG A 548 -7.09 -17.72 6.44
CA ARG A 548 -7.08 -17.83 4.98
C ARG A 548 -6.89 -19.27 4.52
N GLY A 549 -7.62 -19.66 3.47
CA GLY A 549 -7.38 -20.89 2.72
C GLY A 549 -6.15 -20.76 1.81
N ALA A 550 -5.34 -21.80 1.78
CA ALA A 550 -4.19 -21.93 0.89
C ALA A 550 -4.13 -23.33 0.28
N ARG A 551 -3.40 -23.45 -0.83
CA ARG A 551 -3.19 -24.72 -1.53
C ARG A 551 -1.75 -24.87 -1.98
N LEU A 552 -1.27 -26.11 -2.01
CA LEU A 552 0.04 -26.45 -2.55
C LEU A 552 0.06 -26.40 -4.08
N HIS A 553 1.28 -26.36 -4.64
CA HIS A 553 1.49 -26.54 -6.07
C HIS A 553 1.24 -28.02 -6.47
N GLU A 554 0.85 -28.26 -7.73
CA GLU A 554 0.53 -29.62 -8.22
C GLU A 554 1.72 -30.60 -8.11
N ASN A 555 2.94 -30.08 -8.29
CA ASN A 555 4.20 -30.83 -8.20
C ASN A 555 4.95 -30.59 -6.88
N THR A 556 4.22 -30.36 -5.78
CA THR A 556 4.81 -30.06 -4.47
C THR A 556 5.59 -31.23 -3.87
N ALA A 557 6.68 -30.94 -3.17
CA ALA A 557 7.39 -31.91 -2.31
C ALA A 557 6.84 -31.93 -0.88
N LEU A 558 5.89 -31.05 -0.54
CA LEU A 558 5.29 -30.91 0.79
C LEU A 558 3.99 -31.73 0.95
N LEU A 559 3.67 -32.57 -0.04
CA LEU A 559 2.45 -33.37 0.00
C LEU A 559 2.48 -34.32 1.21
N GLY A 560 1.43 -34.24 2.04
CA GLY A 560 1.30 -35.09 3.22
C GLY A 560 1.77 -34.45 4.52
N GLU A 561 2.51 -33.33 4.49
CA GLU A 561 2.93 -32.62 5.70
C GLU A 561 1.70 -32.06 6.43
N PRO A 562 1.50 -32.32 7.73
CA PRO A 562 0.30 -31.87 8.44
C PRO A 562 0.33 -30.38 8.78
N TRP A 563 1.53 -29.84 9.00
CA TRP A 563 1.77 -28.47 9.45
C TRP A 563 2.89 -27.82 8.65
N LEU A 564 2.65 -26.59 8.21
CA LEU A 564 3.60 -25.79 7.45
C LEU A 564 3.71 -24.39 8.05
N VAL A 565 4.90 -23.78 7.95
CA VAL A 565 5.04 -22.33 7.98
C VAL A 565 5.06 -21.84 6.54
N VAL A 566 4.17 -20.91 6.20
CA VAL A 566 4.07 -20.36 4.84
C VAL A 566 4.82 -19.03 4.75
N ILE A 567 5.82 -18.96 3.87
CA ILE A 567 6.69 -17.80 3.68
C ILE A 567 6.15 -16.91 2.54
N GLU A 568 5.71 -17.52 1.44
CA GLU A 568 5.30 -16.81 0.23
C GLU A 568 4.00 -17.40 -0.35
N LEU A 569 3.05 -16.54 -0.69
CA LEU A 569 1.77 -16.88 -1.30
C LEU A 569 1.53 -16.05 -2.56
N ARG A 570 0.88 -16.66 -3.56
CA ARG A 570 0.17 -15.95 -4.62
C ARG A 570 -1.31 -15.94 -4.32
N ARG A 571 -1.90 -14.75 -4.22
CA ARG A 571 -3.34 -14.59 -4.05
C ARG A 571 -4.09 -15.09 -5.29
N ASP A 572 -4.95 -16.08 -5.09
CA ASP A 572 -5.96 -16.53 -6.05
C ASP A 572 -7.36 -16.26 -5.43
N SER A 573 -8.44 -16.38 -6.22
CA SER A 573 -9.80 -15.97 -5.83
C SER A 573 -10.46 -16.77 -4.70
N ARG A 574 -10.00 -18.01 -4.46
CA ARG A 574 -10.54 -18.91 -3.42
C ARG A 574 -9.48 -19.27 -2.38
N ASP A 575 -8.50 -20.08 -2.78
CA ASP A 575 -7.39 -20.50 -1.93
C ASP A 575 -6.08 -19.99 -2.54
N SER A 576 -5.27 -19.31 -1.74
CA SER A 576 -3.99 -18.76 -2.20
C SER A 576 -2.99 -19.87 -2.51
N LEU A 577 -2.24 -19.75 -3.61
CA LEU A 577 -1.22 -20.74 -3.97
C LEU A 577 0.04 -20.51 -3.14
N ILE A 578 0.52 -21.57 -2.47
CA ILE A 578 1.79 -21.57 -1.75
C ILE A 578 2.96 -21.57 -2.75
N LEU A 579 3.88 -20.61 -2.58
CA LEU A 579 5.09 -20.48 -3.41
C LEU A 579 6.37 -20.81 -2.63
N ALA A 580 6.33 -20.70 -1.30
CA ALA A 580 7.41 -21.11 -0.41
C ALA A 580 6.84 -21.45 0.98
N ALA A 581 7.15 -22.63 1.50
CA ALA A 581 6.79 -23.11 2.82
C ALA A 581 7.85 -24.08 3.35
N ALA A 582 7.79 -24.38 4.64
CA ALA A 582 8.60 -25.43 5.28
C ALA A 582 7.76 -26.14 6.35
N PRO A 583 7.91 -27.46 6.52
CA PRO A 583 7.20 -28.19 7.57
C PRO A 583 7.78 -27.91 8.95
N LEU A 584 6.93 -27.97 9.96
CA LEU A 584 7.25 -27.70 11.36
C LEU A 584 6.80 -28.86 12.26
N ASP A 585 7.42 -29.01 13.43
CA ASP A 585 6.97 -29.93 14.46
C ASP A 585 5.84 -29.29 15.31
N PRO A 586 4.62 -29.85 15.35
CA PRO A 586 3.54 -29.30 16.15
C PRO A 586 3.87 -29.22 17.66
N ARG A 587 4.80 -30.05 18.16
CA ARG A 587 5.25 -29.98 19.56
C ARG A 587 6.04 -28.71 19.85
N VAL A 588 6.78 -28.20 18.86
CA VAL A 588 7.49 -26.92 18.96
C VAL A 588 6.48 -25.77 18.96
N LEU A 589 5.45 -25.86 18.11
CA LEU A 589 4.34 -24.90 18.09
C LEU A 589 3.64 -24.77 19.45
N GLU A 590 3.27 -25.91 20.04
CA GLU A 590 2.61 -25.97 21.36
C GLU A 590 3.50 -25.44 22.49
N ARG A 591 4.79 -25.78 22.47
CA ARG A 591 5.77 -25.33 23.47
C ARG A 591 6.01 -23.83 23.43
N ASP A 592 6.17 -23.27 22.22
CA ASP A 592 6.63 -21.89 22.05
C ASP A 592 5.48 -20.87 21.96
N PHE A 593 4.27 -21.32 21.60
CA PHE A 593 3.08 -20.47 21.51
C PHE A 593 1.88 -21.01 22.32
N PRO A 594 2.04 -21.41 23.59
CA PRO A 594 0.98 -22.06 24.36
C PRO A 594 -0.25 -21.16 24.55
N THR A 595 -0.05 -19.85 24.66
CA THR A 595 -1.12 -18.87 24.84
C THR A 595 -1.98 -18.65 23.59
N ARG A 596 -1.54 -19.11 22.42
CA ARG A 596 -2.30 -19.05 21.17
C ARG A 596 -3.20 -20.26 20.95
N PHE A 597 -3.06 -21.29 21.79
CA PHE A 597 -4.00 -22.41 21.83
C PHE A 597 -5.16 -22.04 22.74
N THR A 598 -6.33 -21.80 22.14
CA THR A 598 -7.53 -21.41 22.89
C THR A 598 -8.58 -22.50 22.83
N ARG A 599 -9.36 -22.62 23.90
CA ARG A 599 -10.59 -23.41 23.93
C ARG A 599 -11.75 -22.45 24.04
N GLU A 600 -12.54 -22.40 22.99
CA GLU A 600 -13.62 -21.43 22.85
C GLU A 600 -14.92 -22.15 22.48
N ARG A 601 -16.01 -21.65 23.02
CA ARG A 601 -17.35 -22.06 22.63
C ARG A 601 -17.76 -21.25 21.41
N SER A 602 -17.82 -21.88 20.25
CA SER A 602 -18.24 -21.25 19.00
C SER A 602 -19.74 -21.51 18.77
N LEU A 603 -20.41 -20.55 18.12
CA LEU A 603 -21.83 -20.61 17.82
C LEU A 603 -22.00 -20.36 16.33
N CYS A 604 -22.68 -21.28 15.64
CA CYS A 604 -23.04 -21.07 14.25
C CYS A 604 -24.54 -21.29 14.04
N TRP A 605 -25.08 -20.66 13.01
CA TRP A 605 -26.43 -20.93 12.57
C TRP A 605 -26.39 -21.99 11.48
N ASN A 606 -27.11 -23.09 11.68
CA ASN A 606 -27.27 -24.11 10.66
C ASN A 606 -28.51 -23.80 9.81
N GLU A 607 -28.31 -23.37 8.57
CA GLU A 607 -29.40 -23.01 7.66
C GLU A 607 -30.33 -24.18 7.35
N GLN A 608 -29.78 -25.38 7.14
CA GLN A 608 -30.58 -26.57 6.79
C GLN A 608 -31.50 -26.98 7.93
N ARG A 609 -31.05 -26.82 9.19
CA ARG A 609 -31.80 -27.19 10.39
C ARG A 609 -32.61 -26.03 10.97
N GLY A 610 -32.37 -24.80 10.51
CA GLY A 610 -33.02 -23.59 11.02
C GLY A 610 -32.79 -23.37 12.52
N ALA A 611 -31.61 -23.74 13.02
CA ALA A 611 -31.31 -23.73 14.45
C ALA A 611 -29.86 -23.29 14.73
N ALA A 612 -29.66 -22.75 15.92
CA ALA A 612 -28.33 -22.52 16.47
C ALA A 612 -27.65 -23.87 16.78
N GLU A 613 -26.38 -24.00 16.40
CA GLU A 613 -25.50 -25.09 16.81
C GLU A 613 -24.37 -24.48 17.64
N ALA A 614 -24.04 -25.14 18.75
CA ALA A 614 -22.92 -24.78 19.59
C ALA A 614 -21.83 -25.84 19.46
N PHE A 615 -20.59 -25.38 19.45
CA PHE A 615 -19.42 -26.25 19.43
C PHE A 615 -18.43 -25.80 20.49
N ASP A 616 -17.84 -26.75 21.20
CA ASP A 616 -16.60 -26.49 21.92
C ASP A 616 -15.45 -26.77 20.93
N GLU A 617 -14.64 -25.76 20.69
CA GLU A 617 -13.55 -25.80 19.71
C GLU A 617 -12.20 -25.56 20.39
N SER A 618 -11.24 -26.42 20.07
CA SER A 618 -9.82 -26.17 20.31
C SER A 618 -9.24 -25.50 19.07
N ARG A 619 -8.53 -24.38 19.24
CA ARG A 619 -8.03 -23.57 18.13
C ARG A 619 -6.57 -23.17 18.31
N PHE A 620 -5.89 -22.94 17.19
CA PHE A 620 -4.66 -22.16 17.10
C PHE A 620 -4.90 -20.98 16.17
N GLY A 621 -5.07 -19.78 16.73
CA GLY A 621 -5.60 -18.65 15.95
C GLY A 621 -6.94 -19.01 15.29
N ALA A 622 -7.05 -18.86 13.97
CA ALA A 622 -8.24 -19.25 13.21
C ALA A 622 -8.28 -20.73 12.81
N ILE A 623 -7.22 -21.50 13.05
CA ILE A 623 -7.18 -22.93 12.73
C ILE A 623 -7.97 -23.70 13.78
N VAL A 624 -9.04 -24.38 13.37
CA VAL A 624 -9.78 -25.30 14.22
C VAL A 624 -9.02 -26.62 14.32
N LEU A 625 -8.60 -26.97 15.53
CA LEU A 625 -7.86 -28.19 15.84
C LEU A 625 -8.81 -29.38 16.01
N GLU A 626 -9.79 -29.18 16.89
CA GLU A 626 -10.83 -30.12 17.26
C GLU A 626 -12.13 -29.34 17.41
N ARG A 627 -13.24 -29.97 17.03
CA ARG A 627 -14.59 -29.41 17.14
C ARG A 627 -15.54 -30.49 17.63
N HIS A 628 -16.21 -30.22 18.75
CA HIS A 628 -17.24 -31.11 19.30
C HIS A 628 -18.56 -30.38 19.40
N SER A 629 -19.64 -30.97 18.88
CA SER A 629 -20.97 -30.41 19.06
C SER A 629 -21.40 -30.51 20.52
N VAL A 630 -21.92 -29.41 21.06
CA VAL A 630 -22.41 -29.31 22.44
C VAL A 630 -23.83 -28.75 22.44
N PRO A 631 -24.64 -29.05 23.48
CA PRO A 631 -25.98 -28.48 23.58
C PRO A 631 -25.92 -26.95 23.69
N VAL A 632 -26.79 -26.25 22.96
CA VAL A 632 -26.97 -24.79 23.07
C VAL A 632 -27.49 -24.46 24.47
N LYS A 633 -26.83 -23.55 25.18
CA LYS A 633 -27.23 -23.06 26.50
C LYS A 633 -28.04 -21.76 26.35
N PRO A 634 -28.87 -21.38 27.33
CA PRO A 634 -29.59 -20.10 27.30
C PRO A 634 -28.75 -18.85 26.98
N PRO A 635 -27.52 -18.66 27.51
CA PRO A 635 -26.66 -17.53 27.13
C PRO A 635 -26.14 -17.55 25.69
N ASP A 636 -26.17 -18.71 25.01
CA ASP A 636 -25.68 -18.85 23.63
C ASP A 636 -26.70 -18.41 22.57
N ALA A 637 -27.97 -18.39 22.95
CA ALA A 637 -29.06 -18.18 22.01
C ALA A 637 -28.97 -16.79 21.36
N LEU A 638 -28.66 -15.76 22.14
CA LEU A 638 -28.55 -14.40 21.66
C LEU A 638 -27.42 -14.23 20.62
N PRO A 639 -26.15 -14.57 20.91
CA PRO A 639 -25.09 -14.49 19.90
C PRO A 639 -25.37 -15.28 18.63
N ALA A 640 -25.96 -16.48 18.75
CA ALA A 640 -26.29 -17.32 17.60
C ALA A 640 -27.39 -16.71 16.71
N LEU A 641 -28.41 -16.09 17.31
CA LEU A 641 -29.48 -15.39 16.58
C LEU A 641 -28.92 -14.14 15.88
N LEU A 642 -28.02 -13.38 16.52
CA LEU A 642 -27.36 -12.24 15.88
C LEU A 642 -26.49 -12.70 14.70
N ALA A 643 -25.72 -13.79 14.85
CA ALA A 643 -24.93 -14.37 13.76
C ALA A 643 -25.82 -14.82 12.58
N ALA A 644 -26.99 -15.39 12.85
CA ALA A 644 -27.95 -15.76 11.82
C ALA A 644 -28.44 -14.55 11.02
N VAL A 645 -28.75 -13.44 11.70
CA VAL A 645 -29.16 -12.18 11.05
C VAL A 645 -28.02 -11.57 10.23
N ARG A 646 -26.77 -11.63 10.72
CA ARG A 646 -25.60 -11.20 9.95
C ARG A 646 -25.43 -12.00 8.66
N ALA A 647 -25.63 -13.31 8.70
CA ALA A 647 -25.50 -14.18 7.53
C ALA A 647 -26.64 -14.01 6.52
N ARG A 648 -27.90 -13.94 6.99
CA ARG A 648 -29.09 -13.84 6.13
C ARG A 648 -29.39 -12.42 5.65
N GLY A 649 -28.75 -11.42 6.25
CA GLY A 649 -29.01 -10.01 5.99
C GLY A 649 -30.19 -9.44 6.78
N ILE A 650 -30.28 -8.13 6.81
CA ILE A 650 -31.22 -7.38 7.65
C ILE A 650 -32.69 -7.66 7.29
N ASP A 651 -32.97 -7.96 6.03
CA ASP A 651 -34.32 -8.20 5.51
C ASP A 651 -34.89 -9.57 5.92
N SER A 652 -34.06 -10.43 6.52
CA SER A 652 -34.51 -11.71 7.11
C SER A 652 -35.31 -11.56 8.40
N LEU A 653 -35.28 -10.37 9.02
CA LEU A 653 -36.06 -10.06 10.21
C LEU A 653 -37.55 -9.90 9.88
N PRO A 654 -38.47 -10.17 10.83
CA PRO A 654 -39.91 -10.05 10.62
C PRO A 654 -40.36 -8.57 10.63
N TRP A 655 -39.96 -7.82 9.62
CA TRP A 655 -40.33 -6.42 9.44
C TRP A 655 -41.83 -6.25 9.27
N SER A 656 -42.48 -5.63 10.25
CA SER A 656 -43.86 -5.15 10.10
C SER A 656 -43.89 -3.93 9.17
N ASP A 657 -45.05 -3.65 8.58
CA ASP A 657 -45.18 -2.45 7.73
C ASP A 657 -44.97 -1.16 8.53
N HIS A 658 -45.26 -1.18 9.84
CA HIS A 658 -44.97 -0.04 10.72
C HIS A 658 -43.46 0.16 10.89
N ALA A 659 -42.71 -0.89 11.20
CA ALA A 659 -41.25 -0.82 11.32
C ALA A 659 -40.56 -0.36 10.02
N ARG A 660 -41.02 -0.84 8.85
CA ARG A 660 -40.49 -0.40 7.55
C ARG A 660 -40.68 1.11 7.33
N ARG A 661 -41.87 1.62 7.63
CA ARG A 661 -42.17 3.06 7.49
C ARG A 661 -41.39 3.91 8.48
N LEU A 662 -41.26 3.46 9.73
CA LEU A 662 -40.46 4.15 10.73
C LEU A 662 -39.00 4.27 10.27
N ARG A 663 -38.41 3.16 9.78
CA ARG A 663 -37.06 3.14 9.22
C ARG A 663 -36.91 4.14 8.07
N ALA A 664 -37.84 4.16 7.12
CA ALA A 664 -37.83 5.09 5.99
C ALA A 664 -37.92 6.56 6.43
N ARG A 665 -38.78 6.87 7.42
CA ARG A 665 -38.89 8.22 8.01
C ARG A 665 -37.59 8.67 8.66
N MET A 666 -36.94 7.79 9.44
CA MET A 666 -35.68 8.09 10.11
C MET A 666 -34.55 8.37 9.11
N GLN A 667 -34.45 7.56 8.04
CA GLN A 667 -33.46 7.75 6.98
C GLN A 667 -33.68 9.08 6.25
N ALA A 668 -34.93 9.35 5.85
CA ALA A 668 -35.28 10.58 5.16
C ALA A 668 -34.96 11.82 6.01
N LEU A 669 -35.33 11.82 7.30
CA LEU A 669 -35.05 12.97 8.16
C LEU A 669 -33.55 13.16 8.43
N ARG A 670 -32.77 12.08 8.59
CA ARG A 670 -31.31 12.16 8.72
C ARG A 670 -30.66 12.80 7.49
N GLN A 671 -31.17 12.51 6.30
CA GLN A 671 -30.69 13.12 5.06
C GLN A 671 -31.06 14.60 4.95
N TRP A 672 -32.29 14.96 5.30
CA TRP A 672 -32.78 16.35 5.18
C TRP A 672 -32.26 17.29 6.27
N MET A 673 -31.91 16.73 7.44
CA MET A 673 -31.52 17.46 8.64
C MET A 673 -30.36 16.75 9.37
N PRO A 674 -29.15 16.69 8.79
CA PRO A 674 -27.99 16.03 9.40
C PRO A 674 -27.61 16.63 10.77
N GLU A 675 -27.93 17.91 11.00
CA GLU A 675 -27.69 18.61 12.26
C GLU A 675 -28.42 18.01 13.48
N LEU A 676 -29.46 17.20 13.26
CA LEU A 676 -30.21 16.54 14.34
C LEU A 676 -29.51 15.28 14.88
N GLY A 677 -28.45 14.82 14.22
CA GLY A 677 -27.66 13.67 14.69
C GLY A 677 -28.44 12.36 14.82
N LEU A 678 -29.52 12.16 14.04
CA LEU A 678 -30.30 10.91 14.07
C LEU A 678 -29.40 9.70 13.77
N PRO A 679 -29.61 8.52 14.36
CA PRO A 679 -28.81 7.33 14.08
C PRO A 679 -28.94 6.87 12.62
N ASP A 680 -27.88 6.25 12.09
CA ASP A 680 -27.94 5.58 10.79
C ASP A 680 -28.70 4.26 10.93
N VAL A 681 -29.77 4.10 10.13
CA VAL A 681 -30.61 2.89 10.08
C VAL A 681 -30.65 2.28 8.67
N SER A 682 -29.62 2.55 7.87
CA SER A 682 -29.35 1.79 6.64
C SER A 682 -29.12 0.32 6.93
N GLY A 683 -29.32 -0.55 5.93
CA GLY A 683 -29.16 -1.99 6.13
C GLY A 683 -27.73 -2.36 6.59
N VAL A 684 -26.73 -1.68 6.04
CA VAL A 684 -25.31 -1.83 6.41
C VAL A 684 -25.08 -1.40 7.86
N ALA A 685 -25.57 -0.23 8.27
CA ALA A 685 -25.39 0.28 9.63
C ALA A 685 -26.14 -0.57 10.68
N LEU A 686 -27.35 -1.04 10.38
CA LEU A 686 -28.12 -1.90 11.28
C LEU A 686 -27.46 -3.28 11.47
N LEU A 687 -26.85 -3.83 10.42
CA LEU A 687 -26.08 -5.09 10.50
C LEU A 687 -24.80 -4.93 11.33
N ALA A 688 -24.13 -3.79 11.20
CA ALA A 688 -22.92 -3.48 11.95
C ALA A 688 -23.18 -3.24 13.46
N SER A 689 -24.41 -2.88 13.84
CA SER A 689 -24.78 -2.49 15.22
C SER A 689 -25.84 -3.39 15.86
N LEU A 690 -26.00 -4.64 15.39
CA LEU A 690 -27.01 -5.58 15.89
C LEU A 690 -26.94 -5.79 17.41
N ASP A 691 -25.74 -5.79 17.98
CA ASP A 691 -25.51 -5.97 19.42
C ASP A 691 -26.11 -4.82 20.25
N ASP A 692 -26.27 -3.63 19.67
CA ASP A 692 -26.78 -2.45 20.36
C ASP A 692 -28.30 -2.36 20.32
N TRP A 693 -28.91 -2.61 19.16
CA TRP A 693 -30.34 -2.35 18.95
C TRP A 693 -31.20 -3.60 18.94
N LEU A 694 -30.71 -4.71 18.38
CA LEU A 694 -31.50 -5.94 18.24
C LEU A 694 -31.29 -6.88 19.42
N ALA A 695 -30.09 -6.91 20.00
CA ALA A 695 -29.75 -7.82 21.09
C ALA A 695 -30.66 -7.68 22.32
N PRO A 696 -31.04 -6.46 22.77
CA PRO A 696 -31.98 -6.30 23.88
C PRO A 696 -33.35 -6.94 23.58
N CYS A 697 -33.81 -6.92 22.33
CA CYS A 697 -35.08 -7.51 21.92
C CYS A 697 -35.03 -9.04 21.84
N LEU A 698 -33.85 -9.59 21.53
CA LEU A 698 -33.61 -11.03 21.44
C LEU A 698 -33.20 -11.67 22.78
N ALA A 699 -32.95 -10.87 23.82
CA ALA A 699 -32.58 -11.36 25.15
C ALA A 699 -33.64 -12.35 25.68
N GLY A 700 -33.20 -13.55 26.08
CA GLY A 700 -34.08 -14.62 26.55
C GLY A 700 -34.87 -15.37 25.46
N ARG A 701 -34.71 -15.02 24.17
CA ARG A 701 -35.36 -15.72 23.05
C ARG A 701 -34.41 -16.73 22.42
N HIS A 702 -34.98 -17.79 21.85
CA HIS A 702 -34.23 -18.89 21.23
C HIS A 702 -34.47 -19.06 19.73
N ARG A 703 -35.38 -18.28 19.13
CA ARG A 703 -35.76 -18.33 17.71
C ARG A 703 -36.08 -16.93 17.19
N LEU A 704 -35.75 -16.64 15.93
CA LEU A 704 -36.08 -15.35 15.30
C LEU A 704 -37.60 -15.17 15.14
N ASP A 705 -38.34 -16.25 14.88
CA ASP A 705 -39.81 -16.22 14.75
C ASP A 705 -40.53 -15.88 16.07
N ALA A 706 -39.80 -15.84 17.19
CA ALA A 706 -40.34 -15.38 18.47
C ALA A 706 -40.45 -13.85 18.53
N LEU A 707 -39.89 -13.10 17.57
CA LEU A 707 -40.07 -11.65 17.43
C LEU A 707 -41.50 -11.35 16.93
N GLY A 708 -42.25 -10.60 17.72
CA GLY A 708 -43.55 -10.08 17.35
C GLY A 708 -43.44 -8.86 16.42
N PRO A 709 -44.56 -8.46 15.78
CA PRO A 709 -44.58 -7.35 14.80
C PRO A 709 -44.12 -5.99 15.34
N GLU A 710 -44.18 -5.76 16.66
CA GLU A 710 -43.85 -4.49 17.31
C GLU A 710 -42.43 -4.43 17.88
N ASP A 711 -41.76 -5.58 18.06
CA ASP A 711 -40.44 -5.64 18.71
C ASP A 711 -39.41 -4.81 17.94
N LEU A 712 -39.41 -4.92 16.61
CA LEU A 712 -38.48 -4.18 15.74
C LEU A 712 -38.79 -2.68 15.70
N SER A 713 -40.07 -2.29 15.76
CA SER A 713 -40.48 -0.89 15.83
C SER A 713 -39.96 -0.25 17.11
N GLN A 714 -40.13 -0.92 18.26
CA GLN A 714 -39.64 -0.44 19.55
C GLN A 714 -38.11 -0.37 19.59
N ALA A 715 -37.43 -1.36 18.99
CA ALA A 715 -35.98 -1.40 18.89
C ALA A 715 -35.41 -0.24 18.06
N LEU A 716 -36.10 0.19 17.00
CA LEU A 716 -35.71 1.36 16.22
C LEU A 716 -35.97 2.66 16.99
N VAL A 717 -37.14 2.77 17.66
CA VAL A 717 -37.49 3.95 18.47
C VAL A 717 -36.53 4.13 19.65
N SER A 718 -36.06 3.05 20.27
CA SER A 718 -35.13 3.12 21.42
C SER A 718 -33.79 3.78 21.07
N ARG A 719 -33.39 3.77 19.79
CA ARG A 719 -32.19 4.46 19.29
C ARG A 719 -32.34 5.98 19.18
N LEU A 720 -33.57 6.49 19.27
CA LEU A 720 -33.86 7.91 19.24
C LEU A 720 -34.01 8.44 20.67
N ASP A 721 -33.37 9.56 20.97
CA ASP A 721 -33.67 10.32 22.17
C ASP A 721 -35.04 11.01 22.09
N HIS A 722 -35.49 11.61 23.20
CA HIS A 722 -36.80 12.26 23.25
C HIS A 722 -36.95 13.44 22.28
N GLN A 723 -35.89 14.23 22.06
CA GLN A 723 -35.91 15.36 21.13
C GLN A 723 -35.97 14.87 19.69
N GLN A 724 -35.19 13.85 19.34
CA GLN A 724 -35.15 13.23 18.03
C GLN A 724 -36.50 12.59 17.67
N ARG A 725 -37.16 11.90 18.61
CA ARG A 725 -38.52 11.37 18.40
C ARG A 725 -39.53 12.47 18.10
N ARG A 726 -39.54 13.53 18.90
CA ARG A 726 -40.41 14.70 18.66
C ARG A 726 -40.14 15.34 17.30
N MET A 727 -38.88 15.43 16.91
CA MET A 727 -38.50 16.01 15.62
C MET A 727 -38.88 15.09 14.45
N LEU A 728 -38.78 13.77 14.62
CA LEU A 728 -39.25 12.79 13.64
C LEU A 728 -40.74 12.92 13.36
N ASP A 729 -41.55 13.07 14.42
CA ASP A 729 -42.99 13.21 14.27
C ASP A 729 -43.41 14.57 13.70
N ALA A 730 -42.69 15.64 14.04
CA ALA A 730 -42.97 16.98 13.54
C ALA A 730 -42.51 17.19 12.09
N GLN A 731 -41.30 16.73 11.75
CA GLN A 731 -40.63 17.06 10.50
C GLN A 731 -40.74 15.97 9.43
N ALA A 732 -41.03 14.74 9.83
CA ALA A 732 -41.34 13.63 8.93
C ALA A 732 -42.62 12.91 9.41
N PRO A 733 -43.80 13.55 9.33
CA PRO A 733 -45.05 13.00 9.87
C PRO A 733 -45.54 11.78 9.08
N GLU A 734 -46.29 10.87 9.73
CA GLU A 734 -46.88 9.72 9.01
C GLU A 734 -48.00 10.10 8.04
N SER A 735 -48.65 11.24 8.26
CA SER A 735 -49.75 11.72 7.45
C SER A 735 -49.83 13.24 7.44
N LEU A 736 -50.48 13.78 6.42
CA LEU A 736 -50.83 15.20 6.32
C LEU A 736 -52.34 15.36 6.31
N VAL A 737 -52.81 16.42 6.95
CA VAL A 737 -54.20 16.88 6.82
C VAL A 737 -54.28 17.66 5.52
N VAL A 738 -55.10 17.17 4.58
CA VAL A 738 -55.36 17.87 3.31
C VAL A 738 -56.55 18.84 3.49
N PRO A 739 -56.76 19.83 2.60
CA PRO A 739 -57.79 20.86 2.77
C PRO A 739 -59.21 20.33 3.01
N SER A 740 -59.53 19.13 2.52
CA SER A 740 -60.81 18.45 2.80
C SER A 740 -61.02 18.07 4.28
N GLY A 741 -60.00 18.25 5.14
CA GLY A 741 -59.96 17.82 6.53
C GLY A 741 -59.60 16.33 6.70
N GLN A 742 -59.35 15.59 5.62
CA GLN A 742 -58.93 14.19 5.69
C GLN A 742 -57.45 14.07 6.02
N GLN A 743 -57.09 13.04 6.79
CA GLN A 743 -55.69 12.64 6.95
C GLN A 743 -55.28 11.68 5.84
N ARG A 744 -54.20 12.02 5.13
CA ARG A 744 -53.64 11.25 4.03
C ARG A 744 -52.22 10.85 4.37
N ARG A 745 -51.95 9.55 4.25
CA ARG A 745 -50.66 8.96 4.61
C ARG A 745 -49.56 9.43 3.66
N LEU A 746 -48.39 9.73 4.21
CA LEU A 746 -47.16 9.92 3.43
C LEU A 746 -46.42 8.61 3.27
N GLU A 747 -45.98 8.35 2.04
CA GLU A 747 -45.09 7.25 1.70
C GLU A 747 -43.67 7.80 1.54
N TYR A 748 -42.75 7.32 2.37
CA TYR A 748 -41.33 7.71 2.33
C TYR A 748 -40.59 6.73 1.43
N VAL A 749 -39.94 7.25 0.40
CA VAL A 749 -39.15 6.47 -0.57
C VAL A 749 -37.66 6.70 -0.33
N GLU A 750 -36.85 5.70 -0.64
CA GLU A 750 -35.39 5.81 -0.55
C GLU A 750 -34.88 6.86 -1.56
N ASP A 751 -34.00 7.75 -1.09
CA ASP A 751 -33.36 8.81 -1.88
C ASP A 751 -34.33 9.76 -2.63
N GLY A 752 -35.57 9.92 -2.15
CA GLY A 752 -36.56 10.77 -2.79
C GLY A 752 -37.48 11.54 -1.84
N PRO A 753 -38.19 12.56 -2.35
CA PRO A 753 -39.20 13.28 -1.58
C PRO A 753 -40.38 12.38 -1.24
N PRO A 754 -41.06 12.61 -0.10
CA PRO A 754 -42.18 11.78 0.32
C PRO A 754 -43.37 11.96 -0.63
N VAL A 755 -44.12 10.89 -0.81
CA VAL A 755 -45.25 10.82 -1.75
C VAL A 755 -46.56 10.89 -0.98
N LEU A 756 -47.48 11.72 -1.47
CA LEU A 756 -48.86 11.81 -0.97
C LEU A 756 -49.82 11.44 -2.09
N ALA A 757 -50.42 10.25 -1.98
CA ALA A 757 -51.50 9.82 -2.84
C ALA A 757 -52.84 10.42 -2.35
N VAL A 758 -53.41 11.35 -3.12
CA VAL A 758 -54.59 12.12 -2.70
C VAL A 758 -55.51 12.40 -3.88
N LYS A 759 -56.83 12.34 -3.65
CA LYS A 759 -57.79 12.67 -4.70
C LYS A 759 -57.72 14.16 -5.00
N LEU A 760 -57.71 14.51 -6.28
CA LEU A 760 -57.54 15.89 -6.74
C LEU A 760 -58.51 16.89 -6.08
N GLN A 761 -59.78 16.49 -5.98
CA GLN A 761 -60.86 17.26 -5.36
C GLN A 761 -60.68 17.58 -3.86
N GLU A 762 -59.78 16.89 -3.17
CA GLU A 762 -59.47 17.14 -1.76
C GLU A 762 -58.43 18.25 -1.57
N LEU A 763 -57.76 18.66 -2.65
CA LEU A 763 -56.74 19.70 -2.66
C LEU A 763 -57.26 21.06 -3.16
N PHE A 764 -58.54 21.18 -3.53
CA PHE A 764 -59.09 22.48 -3.90
C PHE A 764 -58.91 23.51 -2.77
N GLY A 765 -58.58 24.74 -3.14
CA GLY A 765 -58.21 25.78 -2.19
C GLY A 765 -56.76 25.74 -1.71
N LEU A 766 -55.98 24.71 -2.03
CA LEU A 766 -54.55 24.66 -1.69
C LEU A 766 -53.69 25.24 -2.81
N ALA A 767 -53.05 26.37 -2.51
CA ALA A 767 -52.26 27.08 -3.48
C ALA A 767 -50.88 26.45 -3.70
N ASP A 768 -50.15 26.22 -2.61
CA ASP A 768 -48.76 25.75 -2.66
C ASP A 768 -48.64 24.26 -2.32
N THR A 769 -47.65 23.60 -2.90
CA THR A 769 -47.32 22.20 -2.58
C THR A 769 -46.95 22.10 -1.10
N PRO A 770 -47.55 21.16 -0.32
CA PRO A 770 -47.14 20.89 1.05
C PRO A 770 -45.65 20.56 1.15
N ARG A 771 -45.00 21.01 2.21
CA ARG A 771 -43.59 20.76 2.48
C ARG A 771 -43.42 20.14 3.86
N VAL A 772 -42.46 19.22 3.98
CA VAL A 772 -42.01 18.62 5.24
C VAL A 772 -40.54 18.98 5.49
N GLY A 773 -39.95 18.51 6.60
CA GLY A 773 -38.55 18.83 6.93
C GLY A 773 -38.33 20.32 7.17
N ALA A 774 -39.20 20.95 7.96
CA ALA A 774 -39.21 22.39 8.23
C ALA A 774 -39.27 23.26 6.95
N GLY A 775 -40.01 22.80 5.94
CA GLY A 775 -40.19 23.51 4.66
C GLY A 775 -39.15 23.16 3.58
N ARG A 776 -38.12 22.37 3.91
CA ARG A 776 -37.02 22.04 2.98
C ARG A 776 -37.47 21.14 1.84
N VAL A 777 -38.37 20.19 2.10
CA VAL A 777 -38.68 19.11 1.15
C VAL A 777 -40.11 19.22 0.64
N PRO A 778 -40.33 19.46 -0.66
CA PRO A 778 -41.66 19.43 -1.25
C PRO A 778 -42.19 17.99 -1.31
N VAL A 779 -43.46 17.82 -0.97
CA VAL A 779 -44.16 16.54 -1.08
C VAL A 779 -44.52 16.28 -2.54
N THR A 780 -44.22 15.08 -3.04
CA THR A 780 -44.66 14.64 -4.36
C THR A 780 -46.13 14.25 -4.29
N LEU A 781 -46.99 14.95 -5.03
CA LEU A 781 -48.42 14.69 -5.06
C LEU A 781 -48.73 13.70 -6.18
N HIS A 782 -49.25 12.53 -5.80
CA HIS A 782 -49.89 11.61 -6.74
C HIS A 782 -51.39 11.96 -6.75
N LEU A 783 -51.77 12.78 -7.72
CA LEU A 783 -53.14 13.27 -7.87
C LEU A 783 -54.02 12.15 -8.44
N LEU A 784 -55.03 11.76 -7.67
CA LEU A 784 -55.92 10.65 -8.01
C LEU A 784 -57.31 11.12 -8.46
N SER A 785 -57.95 10.32 -9.28
CA SER A 785 -59.37 10.46 -9.63
C SER A 785 -60.28 10.07 -8.46
N PRO A 786 -61.58 10.34 -8.53
CA PRO A 786 -62.52 9.90 -7.50
C PRO A 786 -62.50 8.39 -7.24
N ALA A 787 -62.19 7.61 -8.27
CA ALA A 787 -62.05 6.15 -8.21
C ALA A 787 -60.65 5.68 -7.77
N GLY A 788 -59.76 6.59 -7.37
CA GLY A 788 -58.41 6.27 -6.89
C GLY A 788 -57.39 5.97 -8.00
N ARG A 789 -57.70 6.28 -9.26
CA ARG A 789 -56.77 6.07 -10.38
C ARG A 789 -55.80 7.25 -10.51
N PRO A 790 -54.49 7.03 -10.74
CA PRO A 790 -53.54 8.12 -10.97
C PRO A 790 -53.95 8.98 -12.17
N ILE A 791 -53.92 10.30 -11.98
CA ILE A 791 -54.16 11.30 -13.02
C ILE A 791 -52.84 11.99 -13.38
N GLN A 792 -52.14 12.52 -12.37
CA GLN A 792 -50.94 13.31 -12.56
C GLN A 792 -50.02 13.16 -11.35
N VAL A 793 -48.71 13.22 -11.58
CA VAL A 793 -47.70 13.35 -10.53
C VAL A 793 -47.09 14.75 -10.63
N THR A 794 -47.00 15.47 -9.51
CA THR A 794 -46.43 16.82 -9.48
C THR A 794 -45.79 17.17 -8.13
N GLN A 795 -44.74 17.98 -8.15
CA GLN A 795 -44.19 18.69 -6.98
C GLN A 795 -44.44 20.20 -7.04
N ASP A 796 -45.04 20.68 -8.13
CA ASP A 796 -45.46 22.07 -8.36
C ASP A 796 -46.99 22.10 -8.53
N LEU A 797 -47.70 22.15 -7.41
CA LEU A 797 -49.16 22.17 -7.38
C LEU A 797 -49.70 23.46 -8.02
N LYS A 798 -49.02 24.59 -7.80
CA LYS A 798 -49.38 25.88 -8.37
C LYS A 798 -49.32 25.86 -9.90
N GLY A 799 -48.20 25.42 -10.46
CA GLY A 799 -48.06 25.27 -11.90
C GLY A 799 -49.01 24.22 -12.49
N PHE A 800 -49.38 23.18 -11.73
CA PHE A 800 -50.42 22.24 -12.13
C PHE A 800 -51.78 22.92 -12.29
N TRP A 801 -52.21 23.75 -11.32
CA TRP A 801 -53.48 24.48 -11.39
C TRP A 801 -53.54 25.45 -12.57
N GLU A 802 -52.43 26.15 -12.85
CA GLU A 802 -52.36 27.14 -13.93
C GLU A 802 -52.34 26.52 -15.33
N ARG A 803 -51.58 25.43 -15.52
CA ARG A 803 -51.27 24.90 -16.86
C ARG A 803 -51.97 23.59 -17.20
N THR A 804 -52.08 22.68 -16.23
CA THR A 804 -52.47 21.27 -16.49
C THR A 804 -53.91 20.97 -16.08
N TYR A 805 -54.40 21.63 -15.03
CA TYR A 805 -55.76 21.41 -14.52
C TYR A 805 -56.87 21.65 -15.55
N PRO A 806 -56.83 22.67 -16.44
CA PRO A 806 -57.91 22.89 -17.42
C PRO A 806 -58.18 21.68 -18.33
N GLU A 807 -57.14 20.93 -18.69
CA GLU A 807 -57.24 19.72 -19.53
C GLU A 807 -57.78 18.55 -18.71
N VAL A 808 -57.20 18.32 -17.52
CA VAL A 808 -57.66 17.30 -16.57
C VAL A 808 -59.13 17.51 -16.20
N ARG A 809 -59.55 18.77 -16.02
CA ARG A 809 -60.94 19.13 -15.71
C ARG A 809 -61.90 18.70 -16.81
N LYS A 810 -61.56 18.91 -18.09
CA LYS A 810 -62.40 18.50 -19.23
C LYS A 810 -62.62 16.99 -19.24
N GLU A 811 -61.53 16.23 -19.06
CA GLU A 811 -61.59 14.77 -19.02
C GLU A 811 -62.41 14.27 -17.81
N MET A 812 -62.15 14.84 -16.63
CA MET A 812 -62.80 14.42 -15.38
C MET A 812 -64.28 14.80 -15.33
N LYS A 813 -64.69 15.95 -15.92
CA LYS A 813 -66.11 16.31 -16.09
C LYS A 813 -66.87 15.26 -16.91
N GLY A 814 -66.24 14.70 -17.95
CA GLY A 814 -66.84 13.64 -18.77
C GLY A 814 -66.93 12.29 -18.06
N ARG A 815 -65.85 11.85 -17.38
CA ARG A 815 -65.79 10.53 -16.72
C ARG A 815 -66.49 10.48 -15.36
N TYR A 816 -66.52 11.59 -14.62
CA TYR A 816 -67.09 11.68 -13.27
C TYR A 816 -68.01 12.91 -13.13
N PRO A 817 -69.15 12.95 -13.84
CA PRO A 817 -70.02 14.14 -13.91
C PRO A 817 -70.72 14.47 -12.58
N ARG A 818 -70.79 13.51 -11.65
CA ARG A 818 -71.38 13.68 -10.32
C ARG A 818 -70.44 14.33 -9.30
N HIS A 819 -69.19 14.60 -9.65
CA HIS A 819 -68.17 15.20 -8.79
C HIS A 819 -67.93 16.68 -9.13
N PRO A 820 -67.54 17.51 -8.16
CA PRO A 820 -67.29 18.94 -8.41
C PRO A 820 -65.96 19.13 -9.14
N TRP A 821 -66.03 19.74 -10.32
CA TRP A 821 -64.88 20.11 -11.16
C TRP A 821 -64.94 21.62 -11.46
N PRO A 822 -64.63 22.47 -10.47
CA PRO A 822 -64.82 23.92 -10.55
C PRO A 822 -63.99 24.53 -11.67
N ASP A 823 -64.48 25.62 -12.26
CA ASP A 823 -63.67 26.34 -13.23
C ASP A 823 -62.52 27.11 -12.55
N ASP A 824 -62.72 27.55 -11.30
CA ASP A 824 -61.71 28.09 -10.40
C ASP A 824 -61.37 27.10 -9.26
N PRO A 825 -60.23 26.38 -9.31
CA PRO A 825 -59.82 25.46 -8.25
C PRO A 825 -59.28 26.14 -6.98
N TRP A 826 -58.97 27.45 -7.02
CA TRP A 826 -58.32 28.19 -5.94
C TRP A 826 -59.28 28.61 -4.83
N THR A 827 -60.54 28.85 -5.17
CA THR A 827 -61.58 29.27 -4.22
C THR A 827 -62.62 28.17 -3.95
N ALA A 828 -62.53 27.05 -4.67
CA ALA A 828 -63.45 25.95 -4.54
C ALA A 828 -63.36 25.25 -3.19
N THR A 829 -64.52 24.88 -2.64
CA THR A 829 -64.58 24.15 -1.37
C THR A 829 -64.08 22.71 -1.55
N PRO A 830 -63.00 22.29 -0.85
CA PRO A 830 -62.47 20.93 -0.96
C PRO A 830 -63.45 19.90 -0.41
N THR A 831 -63.54 18.75 -1.05
CA THR A 831 -64.44 17.67 -0.62
C THR A 831 -63.91 16.29 -0.97
N HIS A 832 -64.10 15.33 -0.07
CA HIS A 832 -63.84 13.92 -0.34
C HIS A 832 -65.06 13.19 -0.95
N ARG A 833 -66.24 13.83 -1.01
CA ARG A 833 -67.52 13.22 -1.43
C ARG A 833 -67.94 13.66 -2.83
N ALA A 834 -68.77 12.85 -3.49
CA ALA A 834 -69.33 13.16 -4.80
C ALA A 834 -70.19 14.44 -4.80
N LYS A 835 -71.03 14.66 -3.77
CA LYS A 835 -71.81 15.90 -3.60
C LYS A 835 -71.32 16.70 -2.39
N PRO A 836 -70.97 18.00 -2.54
CA PRO A 836 -70.74 18.90 -1.42
C PRO A 836 -72.01 19.04 -0.57
N ARG A 837 -71.86 19.25 0.74
CA ARG A 837 -72.99 19.59 1.63
C ARG A 837 -73.21 21.10 1.54
N GLU A 838 -74.42 21.57 1.24
CA GLU A 838 -74.75 22.99 1.42
C GLU A 838 -74.55 23.34 2.90
N ARG A 839 -73.69 24.32 3.18
CA ARG A 839 -73.56 24.87 4.54
C ARG A 839 -74.87 25.61 4.86
N ARG A 840 -75.54 25.21 5.93
CA ARG A 840 -76.50 26.07 6.63
C ARG A 840 -75.74 27.03 7.53
#